data_AF-A0A662FPP2-F1
#
_entry.id   AF-A0A662FPP2-F1
#
_cell.length_a   1.000
_cell.length_b   1.000
_cell.length_c   1.000
_cell.angle_alpha   90.00
_cell.angle_beta   90.00
_cell.angle_gamma   90.00
#
_symmetry.space_group_name_H-M   'P 1'
#
loop_
_entity.id
_entity.type
_entity.pdbx_description
1 polymer ?
#
loop_
_entity_poly.entity_id
_entity_poly.type
_entity_poly.pdbx_seq_one_letter_code
_entity_poly.pdbx_strand_id
1 'polypeptide(L)'
;MSPKIDYELNRRANEILKRLEEEMDSNKRDELSKELDKLRDEIRENHNTISKWFVENNDELKETFEEKNFEDYIEVLGFIVETHRFDPIDIFKCDDKAFFEDLNVRPSLIAFMLELADDMDIGYWRVDTKRFEVLARYLGSENIKHIFLNKKVKLVEKRNVVVYKVRIPSVEEIGEKNFAELMGLLLKWWEKIETRIDRAKLYGGNALGKWKEILSPKVEFDVSYFSGSSIAKVNMSKRFEVDKSLLADLLSGEVYGNNWEFAFRELISNAFDAIKRRWAEGDRFSPKIFVDVEFEDDWTIITIEDNGIGMSPRDVEDYLLRVGRSFYRELREKDRDFAGKICPIGYYGIGFLSCFMLLKNNGDFEGSIEVESKKKGYDAVKILIFNPNLPVIWMKTDRDVGTTVRVKYRREDIRMFFKRVLEYVMDRNTKVFPFSYLSLGYGIVSSIFEKLNLRIPIEVKINGVIVWDGVIEPYFGEVVEEVETRDGRYKLKIFLIGEDNIIVGPRAVVNGIRCDIVNRQFELFKLFNSLAIDGERVYCILNVEAENARFVDLAKKKVELPKEIVGELFRKMKDKLKRKRVYLDMIDPTIITDMDFEEVRAMEFVKSCLRFKSIYGEFKSLEEIEKEGKKPIVVNIDFFEKFKNEFKNFWEKKKLYPLESSPKGDHFLTTCQKVNDLFEKCEVCENCIFSGEIGWVWKIKDEDLKEFLLENFRNVVAIENTIRNIFIKMFLMDNPFVKQICEEWRIGNKEIKKLVEKIEDIAWRKIGVAVEIEDIEELVKDDEELEKLYEKIKSKMGD
;
A
#
# COMPACT_ATOMS: atom_id res chain seq x y z
N MET A 1 4.88 43.44 -11.52
CA MET A 1 6.34 43.68 -11.51
C MET A 1 6.56 45.05 -12.07
N SER A 2 7.22 45.94 -11.33
CA SER A 2 7.67 47.22 -11.89
C SER A 2 8.92 46.95 -12.73
N PRO A 3 8.98 47.35 -14.02
CA PRO A 3 10.15 47.18 -14.88
C PRO A 3 11.41 47.92 -14.40
N LYS A 4 11.29 48.75 -13.35
CA LYS A 4 12.35 49.65 -12.86
C LYS A 4 13.08 49.16 -11.60
N ILE A 5 12.80 47.96 -11.11
CA ILE A 5 13.47 47.42 -9.92
C ILE A 5 14.71 46.64 -10.39
N ASP A 6 15.89 47.25 -10.22
CA ASP A 6 17.19 46.69 -10.63
C ASP A 6 17.62 45.55 -9.69
N TYR A 7 16.95 44.40 -9.87
CA TYR A 7 17.26 43.14 -9.21
C TYR A 7 17.51 42.09 -10.29
N GLU A 8 18.63 41.38 -10.20
CA GLU A 8 19.14 40.46 -11.24
C GLU A 8 18.09 39.44 -11.74
N LEU A 9 17.23 38.95 -10.83
CA LEU A 9 16.13 38.05 -11.19
C LEU A 9 15.04 38.71 -12.06
N ASN A 10 14.66 39.97 -11.79
CA ASN A 10 13.69 40.70 -12.62
C ASN A 10 14.25 41.00 -14.01
N ARG A 11 15.54 41.35 -14.08
CA ARG A 11 16.23 41.57 -15.36
C ARG A 11 16.24 40.29 -16.19
N ARG A 12 16.61 39.16 -15.58
CA ARG A 12 16.62 37.85 -16.24
C ARG A 12 15.23 37.41 -16.67
N ALA A 13 14.19 37.62 -15.85
CA ALA A 13 12.80 37.32 -16.22
C ALA A 13 12.34 38.15 -17.43
N ASN A 14 12.69 39.44 -17.48
CA ASN A 14 12.38 40.32 -18.62
C ASN A 14 13.14 39.92 -19.89
N GLU A 15 14.41 39.49 -19.78
CA GLU A 15 15.20 38.98 -20.90
C GLU A 15 14.61 37.68 -21.47
N ILE A 16 14.13 36.77 -20.61
CA ILE A 16 13.44 35.54 -21.05
C ILE A 16 12.08 35.86 -21.68
N LEU A 17 11.31 36.79 -21.11
CA LEU A 17 10.05 37.27 -21.70
C LEU A 17 10.25 37.80 -23.12
N LYS A 18 11.28 38.63 -23.32
CA LYS A 18 11.63 39.18 -24.63
C LYS A 18 12.05 38.08 -25.61
N ARG A 19 12.84 37.10 -25.16
CA ARG A 19 13.19 35.92 -25.96
C ARG A 19 11.97 35.06 -26.33
N LEU A 20 11.01 34.92 -25.42
CA LEU A 20 9.75 34.20 -25.66
C LEU A 20 8.88 34.87 -26.74
N GLU A 21 8.91 36.20 -26.82
CA GLU A 21 8.21 36.96 -27.86
C GLU A 21 8.87 36.76 -29.24
N GLU A 22 10.19 36.59 -29.29
CA GLU A 22 10.99 36.47 -30.51
C GLU A 22 11.17 35.00 -31.00
N GLU A 23 11.00 34.00 -30.13
CA GLU A 23 11.28 32.57 -30.43
C GLU A 23 10.10 31.86 -31.15
N MET A 24 10.40 31.16 -32.25
CA MET A 24 9.42 30.50 -33.11
C MET A 24 9.35 28.97 -32.94
N ASP A 25 10.38 28.36 -32.34
CA ASP A 25 10.42 26.91 -32.09
C ASP A 25 9.57 26.54 -30.85
N SER A 26 8.63 25.60 -30.99
CA SER A 26 7.70 25.27 -29.91
C SER A 26 8.37 24.56 -28.71
N ASN A 27 9.41 23.75 -28.95
CA ASN A 27 10.11 23.06 -27.88
C ASN A 27 10.96 24.05 -27.07
N LYS A 28 11.64 25.00 -27.75
CA LYS A 28 12.38 26.07 -27.06
C LYS A 28 11.47 27.05 -26.34
N ARG A 29 10.30 27.38 -26.90
CA ARG A 29 9.29 28.17 -26.18
C ARG A 29 8.83 27.46 -24.91
N ASP A 30 8.63 26.14 -24.94
CA ASP A 30 8.23 25.37 -23.76
C ASP A 30 9.34 25.34 -22.69
N GLU A 31 10.61 25.19 -23.10
CA GLU A 31 11.77 25.30 -22.20
C GLU A 31 11.89 26.70 -21.57
N LEU A 32 11.81 27.76 -22.38
CA LEU A 32 11.86 29.15 -21.90
C LEU A 32 10.66 29.48 -20.99
N SER A 33 9.48 28.95 -21.28
CA SER A 33 8.30 29.12 -20.43
C SER A 33 8.49 28.46 -19.07
N LYS A 34 9.05 27.25 -19.03
CA LYS A 34 9.40 26.56 -17.78
C LYS A 34 10.47 27.31 -16.99
N GLU A 35 11.49 27.84 -17.66
CA GLU A 35 12.52 28.67 -17.01
C GLU A 35 11.90 29.95 -16.44
N LEU A 36 11.02 30.62 -17.19
CA LEU A 36 10.32 31.82 -16.75
C LEU A 36 9.40 31.56 -15.55
N ASP A 37 8.67 30.45 -15.55
CA ASP A 37 7.79 30.07 -14.45
C ASP A 37 8.61 29.78 -13.19
N LYS A 38 9.74 29.07 -13.32
CA LYS A 38 10.67 28.86 -12.21
C LYS A 38 11.22 30.18 -11.65
N LEU A 39 11.64 31.10 -12.52
CA LEU A 39 12.12 32.43 -12.11
C LEU A 39 11.02 33.26 -11.45
N ARG A 40 9.77 33.17 -11.93
CA ARG A 40 8.62 33.83 -11.30
C ARG A 40 8.37 33.28 -9.91
N ASP A 41 8.53 31.99 -9.70
CA ASP A 41 8.39 31.37 -8.39
C ASP A 41 9.55 31.78 -7.46
N GLU A 42 10.79 31.83 -7.94
CA GLU A 42 11.93 32.37 -7.18
C GLU A 42 11.72 33.85 -6.80
N ILE A 43 11.19 34.68 -7.71
CA ILE A 43 10.84 36.09 -7.41
C ILE A 43 9.71 36.17 -6.38
N ARG A 44 8.70 35.31 -6.47
CA ARG A 44 7.58 35.27 -5.51
C ARG A 44 8.07 34.87 -4.12
N GLU A 45 8.97 33.90 -4.02
CA GLU A 45 9.56 33.48 -2.75
C GLU A 45 10.37 34.61 -2.10
N ASN A 46 11.07 35.40 -2.91
CA ASN A 46 11.94 36.49 -2.42
C ASN A 46 11.28 37.88 -2.46
N HIS A 47 9.99 37.99 -2.82
CA HIS A 47 9.38 39.30 -3.11
C HIS A 47 9.40 40.25 -1.91
N ASN A 48 9.30 39.70 -0.70
CA ASN A 48 9.39 40.43 0.55
C ASN A 48 10.74 41.14 0.71
N THR A 49 11.82 40.38 0.54
CA THR A 49 13.20 40.89 0.62
C THR A 49 13.50 41.87 -0.51
N ILE A 50 13.00 41.60 -1.72
CA ILE A 50 13.11 42.52 -2.86
C ILE A 50 12.37 43.83 -2.56
N SER A 51 11.18 43.77 -1.96
CA SER A 51 10.39 44.95 -1.61
C SER A 51 11.07 45.80 -0.54
N LYS A 52 11.68 45.16 0.47
CA LYS A 52 12.50 45.86 1.47
C LYS A 52 13.69 46.55 0.84
N TRP A 53 14.46 45.83 0.02
CA TRP A 53 15.60 46.41 -0.68
C TRP A 53 15.17 47.62 -1.52
N PHE A 54 14.04 47.52 -2.23
CA PHE A 54 13.49 48.64 -2.99
C PHE A 54 13.19 49.85 -2.10
N VAL A 55 12.50 49.66 -0.97
CA VAL A 55 12.20 50.75 -0.03
C VAL A 55 13.47 51.41 0.51
N GLU A 56 14.49 50.61 0.85
CA GLU A 56 15.73 51.09 1.44
C GLU A 56 16.72 51.73 0.44
N ASN A 57 16.58 51.46 -0.86
CA ASN A 57 17.55 51.84 -1.89
C ASN A 57 16.97 52.69 -3.03
N ASN A 58 15.69 53.06 -2.98
CA ASN A 58 15.10 53.92 -4.01
C ASN A 58 15.30 55.41 -3.69
N ASP A 59 16.08 56.11 -4.53
CA ASP A 59 16.41 57.52 -4.33
C ASP A 59 15.19 58.45 -4.41
N GLU A 60 14.24 58.18 -5.32
CA GLU A 60 13.00 58.98 -5.47
C GLU A 60 12.10 58.87 -4.22
N LEU A 61 12.03 57.67 -3.63
CA LEU A 61 11.33 57.43 -2.37
C LEU A 61 12.03 58.15 -1.20
N LYS A 62 13.37 58.10 -1.15
CA LYS A 62 14.16 58.82 -0.12
C LYS A 62 13.94 60.32 -0.19
N GLU A 63 14.08 60.92 -1.38
CA GLU A 63 13.82 62.35 -1.60
C GLU A 63 12.40 62.73 -1.16
N THR A 64 11.39 61.92 -1.51
CA THR A 64 9.99 62.16 -1.11
C THR A 64 9.79 62.06 0.42
N PHE A 65 10.50 61.16 1.09
CA PHE A 65 10.41 60.99 2.54
C PHE A 65 11.15 62.12 3.28
N GLU A 66 12.31 62.53 2.79
CA GLU A 66 13.06 63.70 3.28
C GLU A 66 12.25 65.00 3.15
N GLU A 67 11.60 65.23 2.00
CA GLU A 67 10.70 66.39 1.81
C GLU A 67 9.56 66.46 2.85
N LYS A 68 9.20 65.31 3.43
CA LYS A 68 8.11 65.17 4.40
C LYS A 68 8.59 64.97 5.85
N ASN A 69 9.90 65.01 6.11
CA ASN A 69 10.52 64.67 7.40
C ASN A 69 10.15 63.24 7.89
N PHE A 70 10.21 62.25 7.00
CA PHE A 70 9.93 60.83 7.28
C PHE A 70 11.12 59.90 7.03
N GLU A 71 12.31 60.43 6.76
CA GLU A 71 13.53 59.68 6.46
C GLU A 71 13.83 58.56 7.48
N ASP A 72 13.60 58.81 8.78
CA ASP A 72 13.79 57.83 9.85
C ASP A 72 12.81 56.63 9.77
N TYR A 73 11.71 56.75 9.03
CA TYR A 73 10.70 55.70 8.86
C TYR A 73 10.98 54.77 7.68
N ILE A 74 12.03 55.00 6.88
CA ILE A 74 12.36 54.13 5.73
C ILE A 74 12.69 52.72 6.19
N GLU A 75 13.45 52.57 7.28
CA GLU A 75 13.79 51.27 7.85
C GLU A 75 12.56 50.56 8.44
N VAL A 76 11.67 51.32 9.09
CA VAL A 76 10.37 50.85 9.58
C VAL A 76 9.52 50.31 8.42
N LEU A 77 9.43 51.06 7.32
CA LEU A 77 8.66 50.68 6.14
C LEU A 77 9.28 49.45 5.46
N GLY A 78 10.62 49.40 5.37
CA GLY A 78 11.39 48.27 4.87
C GLY A 78 11.07 46.99 5.63
N PHE A 79 11.04 47.06 6.96
CA PHE A 79 10.63 45.94 7.82
C PHE A 79 9.19 45.51 7.57
N ILE A 80 8.25 46.46 7.48
CA ILE A 80 6.83 46.15 7.25
C ILE A 80 6.67 45.42 5.92
N VAL A 81 7.28 45.90 4.83
CA VAL A 81 7.18 45.24 3.51
C VAL A 81 7.94 43.92 3.43
N GLU A 82 8.97 43.70 4.24
CA GLU A 82 9.60 42.39 4.36
C GLU A 82 8.70 41.38 5.06
N THR A 83 7.97 41.83 6.08
CA THR A 83 7.24 40.92 6.97
C THR A 83 5.76 40.77 6.64
N HIS A 84 5.20 41.56 5.72
CA HIS A 84 3.76 41.60 5.38
C HIS A 84 3.16 40.34 4.71
N ARG A 85 3.92 39.25 4.60
CA ARG A 85 3.41 37.92 4.18
C ARG A 85 3.82 36.81 5.14
N PHE A 86 4.50 37.17 6.23
CA PHE A 86 5.02 36.19 7.17
C PHE A 86 3.87 35.61 8.00
N ASP A 87 4.13 34.44 8.58
CA ASP A 87 3.23 33.92 9.60
C ASP A 87 3.29 34.84 10.83
N PRO A 88 2.19 35.08 11.58
CA PRO A 88 2.25 35.90 12.78
C PRO A 88 3.34 35.47 13.76
N ILE A 89 3.66 34.17 13.81
CA ILE A 89 4.79 33.64 14.58
C ILE A 89 6.09 34.36 14.24
N ASP A 90 6.39 34.48 12.95
CA ASP A 90 7.65 35.02 12.45
C ASP A 90 7.65 36.56 12.55
N ILE A 91 6.51 37.21 12.32
CA ILE A 91 6.33 38.66 12.48
C ILE A 91 6.66 39.10 13.91
N PHE A 92 6.12 38.39 14.91
CA PHE A 92 6.30 38.76 16.32
C PHE A 92 7.61 38.24 16.93
N LYS A 93 8.26 37.21 16.35
CA LYS A 93 9.63 36.82 16.74
C LYS A 93 10.67 37.91 16.43
N CYS A 94 10.44 38.67 15.36
CA CYS A 94 11.32 39.78 14.99
C CYS A 94 11.13 41.03 15.88
N ASP A 95 10.12 41.05 16.75
CA ASP A 95 9.72 42.24 17.51
C ASP A 95 10.76 42.67 18.56
N ASP A 96 11.46 41.72 19.19
CA ASP A 96 12.54 42.01 20.16
C ASP A 96 13.78 42.67 19.51
N LYS A 97 13.86 42.70 18.17
CA LYS A 97 14.97 43.34 17.42
C LYS A 97 14.55 44.60 16.64
N ALA A 98 13.26 44.94 16.62
CA ALA A 98 12.70 45.96 15.72
C ALA A 98 11.75 46.96 16.41
N PHE A 99 11.79 47.08 17.74
CA PHE A 99 11.18 48.21 18.40
C PHE A 99 12.05 49.45 18.16
N PHE A 100 11.59 50.35 17.30
CA PHE A 100 12.23 51.64 17.07
C PHE A 100 11.88 52.54 18.25
N GLU A 101 12.63 52.41 19.35
CA GLU A 101 12.43 53.17 20.61
C GLU A 101 12.33 54.67 20.35
N ASP A 102 13.18 55.19 19.48
CA ASP A 102 13.26 56.61 19.13
C ASP A 102 12.02 57.13 18.38
N LEU A 103 11.32 56.26 17.64
CA LEU A 103 10.12 56.60 16.87
C LEU A 103 8.83 56.17 17.57
N ASN A 104 8.93 55.39 18.65
CA ASN A 104 7.81 54.77 19.35
C ASN A 104 6.86 53.97 18.41
N VAL A 105 7.44 53.28 17.42
CA VAL A 105 6.69 52.45 16.45
C VAL A 105 6.95 50.97 16.70
N ARG A 106 5.90 50.16 16.54
CA ARG A 106 5.97 48.68 16.52
C ARG A 106 5.67 48.17 15.10
N PRO A 107 6.69 47.97 14.25
CA PRO A 107 6.52 47.55 12.86
C PRO A 107 5.79 46.20 12.73
N SER A 108 6.08 45.26 13.63
CA SER A 108 5.45 43.93 13.70
C SER A 108 3.93 44.01 13.82
N LEU A 109 3.43 44.90 14.69
CA LEU A 109 2.01 45.12 14.90
C LEU A 109 1.36 45.74 13.66
N ILE A 110 2.02 46.71 13.03
CA ILE A 110 1.52 47.36 11.81
C ILE A 110 1.48 46.35 10.66
N ALA A 111 2.54 45.57 10.47
CA ALA A 111 2.59 44.51 9.47
C ALA A 111 1.45 43.49 9.68
N PHE A 112 1.28 43.02 10.91
CA PHE A 112 0.17 42.12 11.27
C PHE A 112 -1.20 42.76 11.03
N MET A 113 -1.41 44.03 11.38
CA MET A 113 -2.69 44.73 11.15
C MET A 113 -2.98 44.91 9.67
N LEU A 114 -1.98 45.23 8.85
CA LEU A 114 -2.11 45.35 7.40
C LEU A 114 -2.42 44.00 6.75
N GLU A 115 -1.80 42.92 7.22
CA GLU A 115 -2.10 41.57 6.77
C GLU A 115 -3.48 41.08 7.22
N LEU A 116 -3.84 41.33 8.47
CA LEU A 116 -5.17 40.98 8.97
C LEU A 116 -6.21 41.78 8.18
N ALA A 117 -5.93 43.05 7.89
CA ALA A 117 -6.74 43.84 6.97
C ALA A 117 -6.75 43.24 5.55
N ASP A 118 -5.63 42.74 5.01
CA ASP A 118 -5.59 42.04 3.70
C ASP A 118 -6.46 40.77 3.71
N ASP A 119 -6.39 39.97 4.78
CA ASP A 119 -7.18 38.76 4.94
C ASP A 119 -8.67 39.05 5.20
N MET A 120 -8.97 40.20 5.81
CA MET A 120 -10.32 40.69 6.09
C MET A 120 -10.93 41.54 4.95
N ASP A 121 -10.10 42.08 4.05
CA ASP A 121 -10.45 42.88 2.86
C ASP A 121 -10.82 41.94 1.70
N ILE A 122 -12.01 41.36 1.84
CA ILE A 122 -12.58 40.43 0.87
C ILE A 122 -12.99 41.25 -0.38
N GLY A 123 -12.10 41.29 -1.39
CA GLY A 123 -12.25 42.04 -2.65
C GLY A 123 -11.95 41.20 -3.91
N TYR A 124 -12.67 41.44 -5.01
CA TYR A 124 -12.49 40.67 -6.27
C TYR A 124 -11.12 40.88 -6.94
N TRP A 125 -10.43 41.96 -6.58
CA TRP A 125 -9.14 42.37 -7.14
C TRP A 125 -7.92 41.71 -6.46
N ARG A 126 -8.10 40.90 -5.39
CA ARG A 126 -6.99 40.30 -4.62
C ARG A 126 -6.90 38.77 -4.61
N VAL A 127 -7.87 38.06 -5.17
CA VAL A 127 -7.94 36.59 -5.06
C VAL A 127 -7.21 35.92 -6.24
N ASP A 128 -6.45 34.86 -5.95
CA ASP A 128 -5.94 33.91 -6.95
C ASP A 128 -7.04 33.54 -7.95
N THR A 129 -6.79 33.82 -9.23
CA THR A 129 -7.77 33.75 -10.33
C THR A 129 -8.52 32.41 -10.34
N LYS A 130 -7.84 31.30 -10.04
CA LYS A 130 -8.47 29.96 -10.02
C LYS A 130 -9.53 29.80 -8.93
N ARG A 131 -9.30 30.33 -7.72
CA ARG A 131 -10.29 30.24 -6.61
C ARG A 131 -11.41 31.25 -6.81
N PHE A 132 -11.07 32.44 -7.31
CA PHE A 132 -12.05 33.48 -7.59
C PHE A 132 -13.02 33.08 -8.70
N GLU A 133 -12.54 32.44 -9.77
CA GLU A 133 -13.40 31.97 -10.86
C GLU A 133 -14.50 31.01 -10.40
N VAL A 134 -14.20 30.12 -9.46
CA VAL A 134 -15.18 29.18 -8.88
C VAL A 134 -16.24 29.95 -8.11
N LEU A 135 -15.84 30.81 -7.17
CA LEU A 135 -16.75 31.68 -6.42
C LEU A 135 -17.57 32.60 -7.34
N ALA A 136 -16.93 33.18 -8.36
CA ALA A 136 -17.55 34.12 -9.28
C ALA A 136 -18.56 33.46 -10.22
N ARG A 137 -18.33 32.20 -10.62
CA ARG A 137 -19.27 31.39 -11.40
C ARG A 137 -20.58 31.13 -10.66
N TYR A 138 -20.54 30.94 -9.34
CA TYR A 138 -21.71 30.52 -8.56
C TYR A 138 -22.44 31.66 -7.86
N LEU A 139 -21.72 32.70 -7.43
CA LEU A 139 -22.32 33.81 -6.69
C LEU A 139 -22.87 34.89 -7.63
N GLY A 140 -22.39 35.01 -8.87
CA GLY A 140 -22.77 36.09 -9.78
C GLY A 140 -22.28 37.47 -9.30
N SER A 141 -22.12 38.42 -10.22
CA SER A 141 -21.52 39.74 -9.92
C SER A 141 -22.31 40.56 -8.88
N GLU A 142 -23.62 40.34 -8.76
CA GLU A 142 -24.49 41.01 -7.80
C GLU A 142 -24.53 40.35 -6.41
N ASN A 143 -24.47 39.02 -6.26
CA ASN A 143 -24.33 38.42 -4.91
C ASN A 143 -22.88 38.48 -4.41
N ILE A 144 -21.90 38.52 -5.31
CA ILE A 144 -20.54 38.98 -4.99
C ILE A 144 -20.62 40.40 -4.43
N LYS A 145 -21.33 41.36 -5.03
CA LYS A 145 -21.51 42.66 -4.36
C LYS A 145 -22.12 42.54 -2.97
N HIS A 146 -23.01 41.58 -2.69
CA HIS A 146 -23.62 41.41 -1.35
C HIS A 146 -22.72 40.74 -0.29
N ILE A 147 -21.90 39.75 -0.65
CA ILE A 147 -20.84 39.21 0.22
C ILE A 147 -19.78 40.29 0.50
N PHE A 148 -19.59 41.19 -0.48
CA PHE A 148 -18.56 42.22 -0.52
C PHE A 148 -19.11 43.62 -0.14
N LEU A 149 -20.38 43.74 0.27
CA LEU A 149 -21.04 44.95 0.79
C LEU A 149 -21.17 44.90 2.32
N ASN A 150 -20.17 44.37 3.02
CA ASN A 150 -19.99 44.61 4.45
C ASN A 150 -19.55 46.06 4.73
N LYS A 151 -20.27 47.05 4.15
CA LYS A 151 -20.26 48.46 4.59
C LYS A 151 -20.99 48.68 5.92
N LYS A 152 -21.45 47.60 6.56
CA LYS A 152 -21.98 47.64 7.92
C LYS A 152 -21.24 46.62 8.77
N VAL A 153 -19.98 46.92 9.11
CA VAL A 153 -19.50 46.68 10.48
C VAL A 153 -20.47 47.47 11.37
N LYS A 154 -21.62 46.89 11.69
CA LYS A 154 -22.34 47.37 12.86
C LYS A 154 -21.42 46.97 14.00
N LEU A 155 -20.82 47.95 14.67
CA LEU A 155 -20.51 47.83 16.09
C LEU A 155 -21.84 47.49 16.77
N VAL A 156 -22.24 46.22 16.72
CA VAL A 156 -23.38 45.71 17.47
C VAL A 156 -22.84 45.61 18.89
N GLU A 157 -23.06 46.69 19.64
CA GLU A 157 -23.04 46.75 21.10
C GLU A 157 -22.03 45.83 21.78
N LYS A 158 -20.82 46.32 22.10
CA LYS A 158 -19.94 45.73 23.14
C LYS A 158 -19.83 44.18 23.10
N ARG A 159 -19.91 43.56 21.93
CA ARG A 159 -19.65 42.13 21.75
C ARG A 159 -18.38 42.02 20.95
N ASN A 160 -17.39 41.36 21.54
CA ASN A 160 -16.08 41.05 20.99
C ASN A 160 -16.20 40.09 19.77
N VAL A 161 -16.96 40.44 18.73
CA VAL A 161 -17.25 39.59 17.57
C VAL A 161 -17.39 40.43 16.29
N VAL A 162 -16.70 40.05 15.21
CA VAL A 162 -16.86 40.60 13.86
C VAL A 162 -17.67 39.62 13.01
N VAL A 163 -18.86 40.05 12.55
CA VAL A 163 -19.77 39.20 11.79
C VAL A 163 -19.75 39.54 10.30
N TYR A 164 -19.31 38.61 9.46
CA TYR A 164 -19.42 38.65 8.01
C TYR A 164 -20.76 38.07 7.58
N LYS A 165 -21.65 38.91 7.04
CA LYS A 165 -22.90 38.44 6.45
C LYS A 165 -22.66 37.98 5.01
N VAL A 166 -22.92 36.71 4.74
CA VAL A 166 -22.65 36.08 3.45
C VAL A 166 -23.95 35.51 2.90
N ARG A 167 -24.37 35.96 1.72
CA ARG A 167 -25.52 35.38 1.02
C ARG A 167 -25.03 34.50 -0.12
N ILE A 168 -25.45 33.24 -0.13
CA ILE A 168 -25.06 32.23 -1.12
C ILE A 168 -26.28 31.73 -1.91
N PRO A 169 -26.09 31.16 -3.12
CA PRO A 169 -27.14 30.44 -3.84
C PRO A 169 -27.59 29.19 -3.09
N SER A 170 -28.80 28.71 -3.39
CA SER A 170 -29.33 27.49 -2.79
C SER A 170 -28.69 26.22 -3.36
N VAL A 171 -28.86 25.08 -2.67
CA VAL A 171 -28.38 23.78 -3.18
C VAL A 171 -29.07 23.43 -4.50
N GLU A 172 -30.35 23.78 -4.64
CA GLU A 172 -31.15 23.57 -5.85
C GLU A 172 -30.64 24.41 -7.03
N GLU A 173 -30.10 25.60 -6.77
CA GLU A 173 -29.62 26.52 -7.80
C GLU A 173 -28.27 26.08 -8.41
N ILE A 174 -27.35 25.55 -7.60
CA ILE A 174 -25.98 25.24 -8.06
C ILE A 174 -25.61 23.76 -7.98
N GLY A 175 -26.44 22.91 -7.37
CA GLY A 175 -26.20 21.49 -7.17
C GLY A 175 -25.27 21.18 -5.99
N GLU A 176 -25.43 20.00 -5.40
CA GLU A 176 -24.75 19.56 -4.16
C GLU A 176 -23.22 19.68 -4.22
N LYS A 177 -22.61 19.24 -5.32
CA LYS A 177 -21.15 19.27 -5.50
C LYS A 177 -20.60 20.69 -5.42
N ASN A 178 -21.23 21.63 -6.13
CA ASN A 178 -20.76 23.02 -6.20
C ASN A 178 -21.07 23.77 -4.90
N PHE A 179 -22.21 23.46 -4.26
CA PHE A 179 -22.53 23.99 -2.94
C PHE A 179 -21.50 23.55 -1.89
N ALA A 180 -21.11 22.26 -1.89
CA ALA A 180 -20.06 21.75 -1.02
C ALA A 180 -18.70 22.43 -1.28
N GLU A 181 -18.33 22.66 -2.53
CA GLU A 181 -17.10 23.38 -2.91
C GLU A 181 -17.12 24.83 -2.41
N LEU A 182 -18.23 25.55 -2.63
CA LEU A 182 -18.44 26.91 -2.11
C LEU A 182 -18.32 26.96 -0.58
N MET A 183 -18.93 26.00 0.12
CA MET A 183 -18.83 25.93 1.57
C MET A 183 -17.40 25.67 2.04
N GLY A 184 -16.69 24.74 1.37
CA GLY A 184 -15.28 24.47 1.66
C GLY A 184 -14.40 25.71 1.51
N LEU A 185 -14.64 26.55 0.50
CA LEU A 185 -13.93 27.81 0.29
C LEU A 185 -14.21 28.83 1.40
N LEU A 186 -15.47 29.01 1.77
CA LEU A 186 -15.86 29.92 2.87
C LEU A 186 -15.26 29.47 4.21
N LEU A 187 -15.30 28.18 4.51
CA LEU A 187 -14.69 27.61 5.72
C LEU A 187 -13.18 27.85 5.74
N LYS A 188 -12.49 27.57 4.63
CA LYS A 188 -11.04 27.76 4.52
C LYS A 188 -10.63 29.22 4.72
N TRP A 189 -11.43 30.17 4.26
CA TRP A 189 -11.20 31.59 4.50
C TRP A 189 -11.44 32.00 5.94
N TRP A 190 -12.56 31.58 6.52
CA TRP A 190 -12.84 31.83 7.93
C TRP A 190 -11.72 31.31 8.84
N GLU A 191 -11.29 30.08 8.62
CA GLU A 191 -10.18 29.46 9.36
C GLU A 191 -8.86 30.20 9.19
N LYS A 192 -8.57 30.75 8.00
CA LYS A 192 -7.37 31.55 7.74
C LYS A 192 -7.33 32.77 8.67
N ILE A 193 -8.44 33.51 8.75
CA ILE A 193 -8.55 34.72 9.58
C ILE A 193 -8.46 34.36 11.06
N GLU A 194 -9.25 33.38 11.53
CA GLU A 194 -9.23 32.97 12.94
C GLU A 194 -7.87 32.44 13.37
N THR A 195 -7.26 31.55 12.58
CA THR A 195 -5.92 31.01 12.88
C THR A 195 -4.89 32.13 12.97
N ARG A 196 -4.95 33.12 12.07
CA ARG A 196 -4.03 34.26 12.08
C ARG A 196 -4.19 35.09 13.36
N ILE A 197 -5.43 35.40 13.75
CA ILE A 197 -5.74 36.12 15.00
C ILE A 197 -5.25 35.33 16.22
N ASP A 198 -5.52 34.03 16.28
CA ASP A 198 -5.17 33.19 17.42
C ASP A 198 -3.65 32.99 17.55
N ARG A 199 -2.93 32.81 16.43
CA ARG A 199 -1.47 32.82 16.43
C ARG A 199 -0.92 34.15 16.95
N ALA A 200 -1.43 35.28 16.47
CA ALA A 200 -1.01 36.58 16.99
C ALA A 200 -1.22 36.69 18.51
N LYS A 201 -2.38 36.29 19.04
CA LYS A 201 -2.62 36.27 20.50
C LYS A 201 -1.61 35.42 21.26
N LEU A 202 -1.17 34.30 20.69
CA LEU A 202 -0.24 33.37 21.32
C LEU A 202 1.21 33.89 21.28
N TYR A 203 1.66 34.39 20.14
CA TYR A 203 3.07 34.76 19.91
C TYR A 203 3.37 36.25 20.10
N GLY A 204 2.34 37.08 20.23
CA GLY A 204 2.44 38.54 20.28
C GLY A 204 3.04 39.17 21.53
N GLY A 205 3.33 38.40 22.57
CA GLY A 205 3.97 38.88 23.82
C GLY A 205 3.41 40.21 24.38
N ASN A 206 4.33 41.09 24.79
CA ASN A 206 4.02 42.44 25.27
C ASN A 206 3.59 43.41 24.15
N ALA A 207 3.92 43.09 22.89
CA ALA A 207 3.52 43.85 21.69
C ALA A 207 1.99 43.99 21.65
N LEU A 208 1.34 42.85 21.89
CA LEU A 208 -0.10 42.66 21.83
C LEU A 208 -0.81 42.81 23.18
N GLY A 209 -0.09 42.79 24.30
CA GLY A 209 -0.65 42.94 25.65
C GLY A 209 -1.56 44.16 25.83
N LYS A 210 -1.21 45.31 25.25
CA LYS A 210 -2.02 46.55 25.26
C LYS A 210 -3.21 46.53 24.28
N TRP A 211 -3.21 45.61 23.32
CA TRP A 211 -4.18 45.51 22.23
C TRP A 211 -5.07 44.26 22.32
N LYS A 212 -4.91 43.42 23.36
CA LYS A 212 -5.73 42.23 23.61
C LYS A 212 -7.23 42.54 23.62
N GLU A 213 -7.63 43.71 24.11
CA GLU A 213 -9.03 44.16 24.12
C GLU A 213 -9.54 44.53 22.72
N ILE A 214 -8.67 45.02 21.83
CA ILE A 214 -9.00 45.43 20.45
C ILE A 214 -8.99 44.22 19.50
N LEU A 215 -8.08 43.26 19.72
CA LEU A 215 -7.94 42.02 18.94
C LEU A 215 -8.75 40.85 19.50
N SER A 216 -9.75 41.16 20.31
CA SER A 216 -10.73 40.19 20.78
C SER A 216 -11.87 39.85 19.82
N PRO A 217 -11.98 40.24 18.53
CA PRO A 217 -13.15 39.81 17.77
C PRO A 217 -13.03 38.33 17.42
N LYS A 218 -13.91 37.52 18.00
CA LYS A 218 -14.30 36.26 17.36
C LYS A 218 -14.83 36.61 15.96
N VAL A 219 -14.35 35.97 14.91
CA VAL A 219 -14.87 36.23 13.57
C VAL A 219 -15.99 35.23 13.31
N GLU A 220 -17.15 35.68 12.84
CA GLU A 220 -18.28 34.79 12.55
C GLU A 220 -18.79 35.04 11.13
N PHE A 221 -18.99 33.97 10.38
CA PHE A 221 -19.62 34.03 9.05
C PHE A 221 -21.11 33.67 9.22
N ASP A 222 -21.98 34.68 9.21
CA ASP A 222 -23.45 34.54 9.18
C ASP A 222 -23.88 34.27 7.74
N VAL A 223 -23.79 32.99 7.35
CA VAL A 223 -24.07 32.51 6.00
C VAL A 223 -25.55 32.18 5.84
N SER A 224 -26.19 32.64 4.77
CA SER A 224 -27.60 32.38 4.50
C SER A 224 -27.91 32.24 3.00
N TYR A 225 -28.99 31.53 2.67
CA TYR A 225 -29.50 31.39 1.31
C TYR A 225 -31.04 31.36 1.29
N PHE A 226 -31.64 31.58 0.13
CA PHE A 226 -33.08 31.46 -0.04
C PHE A 226 -33.47 30.02 -0.33
N SER A 227 -34.42 29.50 0.44
CA SER A 227 -35.05 28.19 0.25
C SER A 227 -36.53 28.43 -0.01
N GLY A 228 -36.91 28.57 -1.29
CA GLY A 228 -38.24 29.04 -1.68
C GLY A 228 -38.50 30.46 -1.18
N SER A 229 -39.53 30.64 -0.34
CA SER A 229 -39.88 31.94 0.26
C SER A 229 -39.19 32.23 1.61
N SER A 230 -38.39 31.29 2.12
CA SER A 230 -37.75 31.38 3.45
C SER A 230 -36.24 31.58 3.34
N ILE A 231 -35.63 32.20 4.36
CA ILE A 231 -34.17 32.33 4.47
C ILE A 231 -33.65 31.18 5.34
N ALA A 232 -32.85 30.30 4.76
CA ALA A 232 -32.10 29.28 5.48
C ALA A 232 -30.78 29.87 5.99
N LYS A 233 -30.39 29.52 7.22
CA LYS A 233 -29.10 29.89 7.81
C LYS A 233 -28.16 28.69 7.85
N VAL A 234 -26.90 28.93 7.52
CA VAL A 234 -25.82 27.96 7.64
C VAL A 234 -25.00 28.33 8.86
N ASN A 235 -24.95 27.45 9.86
CA ASN A 235 -24.14 27.66 11.05
C ASN A 235 -22.71 27.16 10.80
N MET A 236 -21.82 28.08 10.43
CA MET A 236 -20.42 27.78 10.14
C MET A 236 -19.61 27.26 11.34
N SER A 237 -20.08 27.56 12.56
CA SER A 237 -19.45 27.15 13.81
C SER A 237 -19.85 25.75 14.27
N LYS A 238 -20.90 25.16 13.67
CA LYS A 238 -21.38 23.81 14.01
C LYS A 238 -21.02 22.85 12.91
N ARG A 239 -20.13 21.91 13.24
CA ARG A 239 -19.61 20.92 12.31
C ARG A 239 -19.73 19.53 12.93
N PHE A 240 -19.51 18.51 12.11
CA PHE A 240 -19.32 17.17 12.65
C PHE A 240 -18.06 17.17 13.53
N GLU A 241 -18.26 16.99 14.83
CA GLU A 241 -17.20 16.93 15.83
C GLU A 241 -16.90 15.46 16.15
N VAL A 242 -15.62 15.12 16.30
CA VAL A 242 -15.18 13.76 16.61
C VAL A 242 -14.59 13.74 18.01
N ASP A 243 -15.02 12.79 18.82
CA ASP A 243 -14.37 12.48 20.09
C ASP A 243 -12.97 11.91 19.79
N LYS A 244 -11.92 12.65 20.17
CA LYS A 244 -10.53 12.31 19.87
C LYS A 244 -10.06 11.06 20.63
N SER A 245 -10.57 10.82 21.84
CA SER A 245 -10.32 9.58 22.58
C SER A 245 -10.95 8.38 21.89
N LEU A 246 -12.21 8.49 21.46
CA LEU A 246 -12.87 7.42 20.71
C LEU A 246 -12.15 7.14 19.38
N LEU A 247 -11.66 8.18 18.71
CA LEU A 247 -10.86 8.01 17.49
C LEU A 247 -9.54 7.28 17.76
N ALA A 248 -8.82 7.65 18.82
CA ALA A 248 -7.61 6.93 19.24
C ALA A 248 -7.92 5.46 19.58
N ASP A 249 -9.06 5.20 20.22
CA ASP A 249 -9.53 3.86 20.58
C ASP A 249 -9.88 3.01 19.37
N LEU A 250 -10.61 3.57 18.40
CA LEU A 250 -10.95 2.91 17.14
C LEU A 250 -9.69 2.62 16.32
N LEU A 251 -8.73 3.56 16.29
CA LEU A 251 -7.45 3.33 15.64
C LEU A 251 -6.67 2.19 16.31
N SER A 252 -6.61 2.19 17.65
CA SER A 252 -5.93 1.13 18.41
C SER A 252 -6.57 -0.23 18.21
N GLY A 253 -7.89 -0.34 18.41
CA GLY A 253 -8.63 -1.60 18.41
C GLY A 253 -8.97 -2.11 17.01
N GLU A 254 -9.63 -1.31 16.19
CA GLU A 254 -10.21 -1.75 14.91
C GLU A 254 -9.20 -1.69 13.75
N VAL A 255 -8.32 -0.68 13.74
CA VAL A 255 -7.32 -0.54 12.66
C VAL A 255 -6.08 -1.37 12.95
N TYR A 256 -5.49 -1.20 14.14
CA TYR A 256 -4.23 -1.86 14.50
C TYR A 256 -4.41 -3.18 15.27
N GLY A 257 -5.62 -3.55 15.68
CA GLY A 257 -5.89 -4.83 16.36
C GLY A 257 -5.25 -4.93 17.75
N ASN A 258 -5.06 -3.81 18.44
CA ASN A 258 -4.30 -3.66 19.68
C ASN A 258 -2.83 -4.16 19.60
N ASN A 259 -2.31 -4.35 18.39
CA ASN A 259 -0.91 -4.72 18.19
C ASN A 259 -0.02 -3.47 18.29
N TRP A 260 0.62 -3.34 19.45
CA TRP A 260 1.47 -2.21 19.82
C TRP A 260 2.70 -2.06 18.90
N GLU A 261 3.12 -3.11 18.21
CA GLU A 261 4.26 -3.07 17.30
C GLU A 261 4.01 -2.13 16.11
N PHE A 262 2.75 -1.87 15.76
CA PHE A 262 2.41 -0.86 14.76
C PHE A 262 2.84 0.55 15.17
N ALA A 263 2.91 0.87 16.46
CA ALA A 263 3.43 2.15 16.93
C ALA A 263 4.89 2.34 16.52
N PHE A 264 5.71 1.32 16.72
CA PHE A 264 7.11 1.31 16.32
C PHE A 264 7.25 1.38 14.81
N ARG A 265 6.46 0.60 14.08
CA ARG A 265 6.46 0.64 12.62
C ARG A 265 6.14 2.03 12.09
N GLU A 266 5.11 2.69 12.60
CA GLU A 266 4.72 4.04 12.15
C GLU A 266 5.79 5.08 12.52
N LEU A 267 6.35 5.03 13.73
CA LEU A 267 7.43 5.94 14.14
C LEU A 267 8.71 5.76 13.31
N ILE A 268 9.15 4.52 13.10
CA ILE A 268 10.33 4.21 12.27
C ILE A 268 10.04 4.58 10.79
N SER A 269 8.82 4.35 10.29
CA SER A 269 8.44 4.75 8.93
C SER A 269 8.47 6.27 8.76
N ASN A 270 8.01 7.03 9.75
CA ASN A 270 8.08 8.50 9.73
C ASN A 270 9.53 9.00 9.74
N ALA A 271 10.41 8.36 10.52
CA ALA A 271 11.84 8.61 10.51
C ALA A 271 12.46 8.37 9.12
N PHE A 272 12.14 7.24 8.48
CA PHE A 272 12.57 6.98 7.10
C PHE A 272 12.05 8.03 6.12
N ASP A 273 10.78 8.41 6.21
CA ASP A 273 10.20 9.44 5.32
C ASP A 273 10.90 10.80 5.52
N ALA A 274 11.18 11.20 6.76
CA ALA A 274 11.92 12.42 7.07
C ALA A 274 13.34 12.41 6.49
N ILE A 275 14.03 11.27 6.57
CA ILE A 275 15.38 11.09 6.01
C ILE A 275 15.32 11.09 4.47
N LYS A 276 14.40 10.34 3.85
CA LYS A 276 14.22 10.30 2.39
C LYS A 276 13.91 11.68 1.83
N ARG A 277 13.09 12.47 2.53
CA ARG A 277 12.81 13.86 2.16
C ARG A 277 14.07 14.71 2.19
N ARG A 278 14.80 14.71 3.31
CA ARG A 278 16.06 15.47 3.44
C ARG A 278 17.08 15.08 2.36
N TRP A 279 17.18 13.78 2.08
CA TRP A 279 18.02 13.24 1.00
C TRP A 279 17.58 13.74 -0.39
N ALA A 280 16.28 13.71 -0.67
CA ALA A 280 15.72 14.17 -1.95
C ALA A 280 15.89 15.68 -2.16
N GLU A 281 15.90 16.48 -1.09
CA GLU A 281 16.20 17.92 -1.08
C GLU A 281 17.70 18.22 -1.31
N GLY A 282 18.58 17.20 -1.32
CA GLY A 282 19.99 17.34 -1.68
C GLY A 282 20.93 17.70 -0.52
N ASP A 283 20.46 17.59 0.71
CA ASP A 283 21.26 17.84 1.91
C ASP A 283 22.36 16.77 2.06
N ARG A 284 23.58 17.18 2.43
CA ARG A 284 24.69 16.26 2.72
C ARG A 284 24.70 15.91 4.21
N PHE A 285 24.35 14.68 4.55
CA PHE A 285 24.37 14.15 5.91
C PHE A 285 24.57 12.63 5.86
N SER A 286 24.91 12.03 7.01
CA SER A 286 24.99 10.57 7.17
C SER A 286 23.67 10.08 7.76
N PRO A 287 22.76 9.48 6.97
CA PRO A 287 21.47 9.02 7.46
C PRO A 287 21.63 8.03 8.62
N LYS A 288 20.84 8.19 9.67
CA LYS A 288 20.77 7.22 10.77
C LYS A 288 19.46 7.32 11.52
N ILE A 289 19.01 6.20 12.06
CA ILE A 289 17.93 6.13 13.04
C ILE A 289 18.49 5.47 14.30
N PHE A 290 18.16 6.05 15.45
CA PHE A 290 18.50 5.51 16.75
C PHE A 290 17.22 5.17 17.50
N VAL A 291 17.15 3.96 18.05
CA VAL A 291 16.06 3.49 18.90
C VAL A 291 16.66 3.09 20.24
N ASP A 292 16.15 3.64 21.33
CA ASP A 292 16.62 3.32 22.67
C ASP A 292 15.45 2.99 23.58
N VAL A 293 15.61 1.94 24.37
CA VAL A 293 14.60 1.45 25.31
C VAL A 293 15.22 1.40 26.70
N GLU A 294 14.75 2.25 27.60
CA GLU A 294 15.24 2.35 28.97
C GLU A 294 14.17 1.88 29.97
N PHE A 295 14.62 1.20 31.01
CA PHE A 295 13.76 0.76 32.12
C PHE A 295 14.04 1.62 33.35
N GLU A 296 13.12 2.53 33.66
CA GLU A 296 13.20 3.41 34.85
C GLU A 296 12.10 3.02 35.85
N ASP A 297 12.45 2.44 36.99
CA ASP A 297 11.47 1.96 37.98
C ASP A 297 10.37 1.07 37.33
N ASP A 298 9.11 1.48 37.40
CA ASP A 298 7.97 0.83 36.75
C ASP A 298 7.64 1.40 35.35
N TRP A 299 8.38 2.41 34.90
CA TRP A 299 8.27 3.02 33.59
C TRP A 299 9.18 2.38 32.57
N THR A 300 8.70 2.35 31.32
CA THR A 300 9.53 2.08 30.16
C THR A 300 9.56 3.36 29.31
N ILE A 301 10.75 3.78 28.91
CA ILE A 301 10.97 4.94 28.04
C ILE A 301 11.51 4.44 26.72
N ILE A 302 10.89 4.89 25.64
CA ILE A 302 11.31 4.54 24.29
C ILE A 302 11.60 5.81 23.54
N THR A 303 12.83 5.93 23.07
CA THR A 303 13.31 7.05 22.28
C THR A 303 13.52 6.58 20.85
N ILE A 304 12.88 7.23 19.89
CA ILE A 304 13.17 7.07 18.46
C ILE A 304 13.68 8.40 17.94
N GLU A 305 14.92 8.42 17.46
CA GLU A 305 15.58 9.58 16.92
C GLU A 305 15.97 9.36 15.46
N ASP A 306 15.72 10.37 14.64
CA ASP A 306 16.19 10.45 13.26
C ASP A 306 16.91 11.78 13.03
N ASN A 307 17.84 11.76 12.09
CA ASN A 307 18.48 12.97 11.56
C ASN A 307 17.92 13.38 10.19
N GLY A 308 16.63 13.13 9.97
CA GLY A 308 15.89 13.54 8.79
C GLY A 308 15.63 15.05 8.76
N ILE A 309 14.66 15.47 7.95
CA ILE A 309 14.40 16.89 7.68
C ILE A 309 13.93 17.68 8.92
N GLY A 310 13.34 17.00 9.90
CA GLY A 310 12.72 17.61 11.07
C GLY A 310 11.48 18.45 10.76
N MET A 311 10.93 19.06 11.80
CA MET A 311 9.73 19.89 11.77
C MET A 311 10.02 21.28 12.33
N SER A 312 9.43 22.30 11.72
CA SER A 312 9.29 23.62 12.34
C SER A 312 8.12 23.64 13.34
N PRO A 313 8.01 24.65 14.22
CA PRO A 313 6.82 24.82 15.06
C PRO A 313 5.51 24.81 14.26
N ARG A 314 5.55 25.40 13.05
CA ARG A 314 4.42 25.41 12.13
C ARG A 314 4.08 24.01 11.59
N ASP A 315 5.08 23.21 11.22
CA ASP A 315 4.85 21.84 10.76
C ASP A 315 4.20 20.97 11.86
N VAL A 316 4.59 21.20 13.13
CA VAL A 316 3.97 20.55 14.29
C VAL A 316 2.48 20.92 14.40
N GLU A 317 2.14 22.21 14.33
CA GLU A 317 0.75 22.67 14.37
C GLU A 317 -0.08 22.18 13.16
N ASP A 318 0.51 22.25 11.96
CA ASP A 318 -0.21 22.02 10.71
C ASP A 318 -0.38 20.54 10.38
N TYR A 319 0.51 19.66 10.84
CA TYR A 319 0.53 18.23 10.48
C TYR A 319 0.58 17.29 11.69
N LEU A 320 1.47 17.49 12.66
CA LEU A 320 1.61 16.55 13.78
C LEU A 320 0.38 16.55 14.70
N LEU A 321 -0.13 17.75 15.03
CA LEU A 321 -1.28 17.93 15.94
C LEU A 321 -2.64 17.87 15.24
N ARG A 322 -2.67 17.68 13.91
CA ARG A 322 -3.90 17.64 13.10
C ARG A 322 -4.13 16.24 12.53
N VAL A 323 -5.07 15.53 13.13
CA VAL A 323 -5.46 14.19 12.70
C VAL A 323 -5.94 14.18 11.25
N GLY A 324 -5.42 13.24 10.45
CA GLY A 324 -5.86 13.02 9.08
C GLY A 324 -5.25 13.97 8.05
N ARG A 325 -4.32 14.85 8.48
CA ARG A 325 -3.59 15.75 7.59
C ARG A 325 -2.12 15.31 7.47
N SER A 326 -1.65 15.10 6.25
CA SER A 326 -0.26 14.68 5.97
C SER A 326 0.43 15.67 5.05
N PHE A 327 1.64 16.07 5.42
CA PHE A 327 2.52 16.88 4.56
C PHE A 327 2.76 16.19 3.22
N TYR A 328 3.04 14.89 3.21
CA TYR A 328 3.33 14.13 1.99
C TYR A 328 2.12 14.02 1.06
N ARG A 329 0.90 14.02 1.62
CA ARG A 329 -0.32 14.07 0.81
C ARG A 329 -0.47 15.42 0.12
N GLU A 330 -0.30 16.52 0.84
CA GLU A 330 -0.33 17.85 0.24
C GLU A 330 0.81 18.06 -0.77
N LEU A 331 1.99 17.50 -0.49
CA LEU A 331 3.12 17.55 -1.41
C LEU A 331 2.79 16.83 -2.71
N ARG A 332 2.24 15.61 -2.66
CA ARG A 332 1.78 14.87 -3.85
C ARG A 332 0.78 15.68 -4.68
N GLU A 333 -0.13 16.40 -4.04
CA GLU A 333 -1.13 17.20 -4.74
C GLU A 333 -0.52 18.42 -5.45
N LYS A 334 0.56 18.98 -4.90
CA LYS A 334 1.25 20.17 -5.44
C LYS A 334 2.36 19.82 -6.44
N ASP A 335 3.17 18.81 -6.13
CA ASP A 335 4.36 18.39 -6.86
C ASP A 335 4.49 16.86 -6.80
N ARG A 336 3.89 16.20 -7.79
CA ARG A 336 3.92 14.74 -7.92
C ARG A 336 5.32 14.20 -8.22
N ASP A 337 6.12 14.93 -8.97
CA ASP A 337 7.44 14.42 -9.40
C ASP A 337 8.39 14.39 -8.20
N PHE A 338 8.37 15.44 -7.37
CA PHE A 338 9.15 15.47 -6.15
C PHE A 338 8.65 14.48 -5.08
N ALA A 339 7.33 14.36 -4.91
CA ALA A 339 6.76 13.34 -4.04
C ALA A 339 7.13 11.91 -4.50
N GLY A 340 7.12 11.67 -5.82
CA GLY A 340 7.56 10.43 -6.44
C GLY A 340 9.06 10.14 -6.27
N LYS A 341 9.90 11.18 -6.18
CA LYS A 341 11.33 11.06 -5.84
C LYS A 341 11.52 10.61 -4.38
N ILE A 342 10.77 11.19 -3.44
CA ILE A 342 10.84 10.84 -2.01
C ILE A 342 10.29 9.42 -1.76
N CYS A 343 9.23 9.04 -2.48
CA CYS A 343 8.49 7.80 -2.29
C CYS A 343 8.10 7.56 -0.81
N PRO A 344 7.36 8.49 -0.17
CA PRO A 344 7.04 8.39 1.24
C PRO A 344 6.07 7.22 1.52
N ILE A 345 6.11 6.76 2.76
CA ILE A 345 5.30 5.67 3.30
C ILE A 345 3.98 6.23 3.85
N GLY A 346 4.02 7.38 4.53
CA GLY A 346 2.90 7.93 5.30
C GLY A 346 2.08 9.02 4.60
N TYR A 347 0.97 8.65 3.95
CA TYR A 347 0.04 9.62 3.32
C TYR A 347 -1.22 9.95 4.14
N TYR A 348 -1.55 9.14 5.16
CA TYR A 348 -2.83 9.25 5.86
C TYR A 348 -2.87 10.30 6.99
N GLY A 349 -1.73 10.63 7.61
CA GLY A 349 -1.70 11.58 8.74
C GLY A 349 -2.31 11.04 10.04
N ILE A 350 -2.27 9.72 10.24
CA ILE A 350 -2.76 9.05 11.47
C ILE A 350 -1.67 8.24 12.17
N GLY A 351 -0.48 8.08 11.57
CA GLY A 351 0.58 7.21 12.07
C GLY A 351 1.04 7.60 13.48
N PHE A 352 1.18 8.90 13.77
CA PHE A 352 1.57 9.38 15.10
C PHE A 352 0.57 9.02 16.21
N LEU A 353 -0.72 8.83 15.88
CA LEU A 353 -1.73 8.45 16.87
C LEU A 353 -1.51 7.04 17.43
N SER A 354 -0.76 6.19 16.71
CA SER A 354 -0.40 4.86 17.22
C SER A 354 0.46 4.92 18.49
N CYS A 355 1.14 6.04 18.78
CA CYS A 355 1.86 6.25 20.04
C CYS A 355 0.94 6.15 21.27
N PHE A 356 -0.31 6.59 21.15
CA PHE A 356 -1.28 6.51 22.24
C PHE A 356 -1.64 5.05 22.59
N MET A 357 -1.42 4.10 21.69
CA MET A 357 -1.57 2.66 21.98
C MET A 357 -0.55 2.17 23.02
N LEU A 358 0.63 2.79 23.07
CA LEU A 358 1.67 2.46 24.05
C LEU A 358 1.30 2.99 25.44
N LEU A 359 0.68 4.16 25.49
CA LEU A 359 0.19 4.78 26.74
C LEU A 359 -1.05 4.10 27.30
N LYS A 360 -1.84 3.41 26.46
CA LYS A 360 -3.11 2.82 26.89
C LYS A 360 -2.89 1.61 27.80
N ASN A 361 -3.24 1.75 29.07
CA ASN A 361 -3.17 0.69 30.09
C ASN A 361 -4.54 0.59 30.78
N ASN A 362 -5.20 -0.57 30.70
CA ASN A 362 -6.54 -0.82 31.29
C ASN A 362 -7.64 0.20 30.92
N GLY A 363 -7.52 0.91 29.80
CA GLY A 363 -8.51 1.89 29.33
C GLY A 363 -8.10 3.34 29.53
N ASP A 364 -7.11 3.61 30.37
CA ASP A 364 -6.57 4.95 30.63
C ASP A 364 -5.25 5.19 29.89
N PHE A 365 -4.93 6.46 29.62
CA PHE A 365 -3.63 6.87 29.08
C PHE A 365 -2.66 7.15 30.24
N GLU A 366 -1.70 6.25 30.45
CA GLU A 366 -0.71 6.35 31.50
C GLU A 366 0.68 6.67 30.92
N GLY A 367 1.09 7.93 31.07
CA GLY A 367 2.44 8.39 30.71
C GLY A 367 2.45 9.63 29.82
N SER A 368 3.47 9.74 28.98
CA SER A 368 3.64 10.90 28.10
C SER A 368 4.34 10.59 26.80
N ILE A 369 4.06 11.41 25.79
CA ILE A 369 4.78 11.47 24.52
C ILE A 369 5.44 12.84 24.45
N GLU A 370 6.76 12.86 24.36
CA GLU A 370 7.56 14.03 24.11
C GLU A 370 8.03 14.01 22.66
N VAL A 371 7.88 15.12 21.94
CA VAL A 371 8.41 15.28 20.58
C VAL A 371 9.31 16.48 20.55
N GLU A 372 10.55 16.26 20.17
CA GLU A 372 11.55 17.29 19.97
C GLU A 372 11.99 17.27 18.51
N SER A 373 11.91 18.40 17.79
CA SER A 373 12.22 18.43 16.36
C SER A 373 12.83 19.76 15.93
N LYS A 374 13.68 19.73 14.91
CA LYS A 374 14.23 20.93 14.29
C LYS A 374 14.39 20.74 12.79
N LYS A 375 13.79 21.66 12.05
CA LYS A 375 14.01 21.80 10.61
C LYS A 375 15.12 22.81 10.34
N LYS A 376 16.00 22.52 9.37
CA LYS A 376 17.09 23.42 8.97
C LYS A 376 16.54 24.82 8.63
N GLY A 377 17.11 25.85 9.23
CA GLY A 377 16.67 27.25 9.04
C GLY A 377 15.50 27.69 9.92
N TYR A 378 14.98 26.82 10.79
CA TYR A 378 13.89 27.14 11.71
C TYR A 378 14.30 26.88 13.17
N ASP A 379 13.58 27.51 14.10
CA ASP A 379 13.75 27.25 15.53
C ASP A 379 13.38 25.80 15.86
N ALA A 380 14.08 25.24 16.84
CA ALA A 380 13.73 23.94 17.40
C ALA A 380 12.41 24.03 18.18
N VAL A 381 11.65 22.96 18.14
CA VAL A 381 10.37 22.81 18.84
C VAL A 381 10.41 21.60 19.75
N LYS A 382 9.90 21.76 20.96
CA LYS A 382 9.67 20.66 21.90
C LYS A 382 8.24 20.71 22.42
N ILE A 383 7.55 19.58 22.36
CA ILE A 383 6.19 19.45 22.87
C ILE A 383 6.05 18.22 23.77
N LEU A 384 5.13 18.31 24.73
CA LEU A 384 4.77 17.22 25.63
C LEU A 384 3.25 16.99 25.59
N ILE A 385 2.87 15.74 25.41
CA ILE A 385 1.49 15.27 25.24
C ILE A 385 1.23 14.15 26.24
N PHE A 386 0.18 14.30 27.05
CA PHE A 386 -0.23 13.25 28.00
C PHE A 386 -1.43 12.44 27.49
N ASN A 387 -2.39 13.11 26.86
CA ASN A 387 -3.65 12.53 26.40
C ASN A 387 -4.17 13.32 25.19
N PRO A 388 -4.82 12.68 24.20
CA PRO A 388 -5.38 13.37 23.02
C PRO A 388 -6.42 14.48 23.33
N ASN A 389 -7.05 14.44 24.50
CA ASN A 389 -8.04 15.42 24.96
C ASN A 389 -7.44 16.57 25.80
N LEU A 390 -6.17 16.48 26.21
CA LEU A 390 -5.51 17.50 27.02
C LEU A 390 -4.73 18.50 26.13
N PRO A 391 -4.51 19.74 26.61
CA PRO A 391 -3.63 20.68 25.92
C PRO A 391 -2.21 20.15 25.74
N VAL A 392 -1.59 20.49 24.61
CA VAL A 392 -0.18 20.22 24.34
C VAL A 392 0.69 21.27 25.02
N ILE A 393 1.70 20.83 25.76
CA ILE A 393 2.64 21.73 26.42
C ILE A 393 3.79 22.02 25.46
N TRP A 394 4.11 23.29 25.27
CA TRP A 394 5.22 23.74 24.43
C TRP A 394 6.40 24.15 25.29
N MET A 395 7.60 23.72 24.91
CA MET A 395 8.84 23.94 25.64
C MET A 395 9.91 24.48 24.69
N LYS A 396 10.84 25.26 25.24
CA LYS A 396 12.06 25.63 24.51
C LYS A 396 13.01 24.44 24.47
N THR A 397 13.77 24.35 23.39
CA THR A 397 14.84 23.36 23.26
C THR A 397 15.91 23.85 22.31
N ASP A 398 17.07 23.20 22.36
CA ASP A 398 18.10 23.32 21.36
C ASP A 398 18.55 21.92 20.97
N ARG A 399 18.41 21.59 19.69
CA ARG A 399 18.81 20.32 19.10
C ARG A 399 19.37 20.54 17.72
N ASP A 400 20.00 19.51 17.17
CA ASP A 400 20.34 19.48 15.76
C ASP A 400 19.16 19.08 14.88
N VAL A 401 19.31 19.27 13.57
CA VAL A 401 18.28 18.95 12.56
C VAL A 401 17.87 17.48 12.64
N GLY A 402 16.56 17.23 12.72
CA GLY A 402 15.99 15.90 12.89
C GLY A 402 14.79 15.90 13.82
N THR A 403 14.35 14.71 14.23
CA THR A 403 13.25 14.52 15.20
C THR A 403 13.61 13.44 16.22
N THR A 404 13.14 13.61 17.45
CA THR A 404 13.24 12.66 18.54
C THR A 404 11.86 12.55 19.15
N VAL A 405 11.30 11.34 19.18
CA VAL A 405 10.05 11.03 19.84
C VAL A 405 10.36 10.15 21.03
N ARG A 406 10.01 10.60 22.24
CA ARG A 406 10.14 9.84 23.48
C ARG A 406 8.78 9.47 24.02
N VAL A 407 8.52 8.19 24.23
CA VAL A 407 7.27 7.68 24.79
C VAL A 407 7.58 7.03 26.13
N LYS A 408 7.05 7.59 27.21
CA LYS A 408 7.15 7.06 28.58
C LYS A 408 5.81 6.45 28.96
N TYR A 409 5.79 5.17 29.32
CA TYR A 409 4.55 4.43 29.59
C TYR A 409 4.74 3.31 30.64
N ARG A 410 3.63 2.76 31.16
CA ARG A 410 3.58 1.66 32.15
C ARG A 410 2.84 0.42 31.64
N ARG A 411 3.33 -0.20 30.55
CA ARG A 411 2.73 -1.40 29.95
C ARG A 411 3.67 -2.60 30.09
N GLU A 412 3.27 -3.53 30.95
CA GLU A 412 4.13 -4.65 31.35
C GLU A 412 4.37 -5.64 30.20
N ASP A 413 3.41 -5.85 29.32
CA ASP A 413 3.53 -6.75 28.17
C ASP A 413 4.63 -6.30 27.18
N ILE A 414 4.70 -4.99 26.89
CA ILE A 414 5.77 -4.43 26.04
C ILE A 414 7.11 -4.44 26.78
N ARG A 415 7.11 -4.10 28.07
CA ARG A 415 8.33 -4.14 28.90
C ARG A 415 8.95 -5.55 28.91
N MET A 416 8.12 -6.57 29.11
CA MET A 416 8.55 -7.97 29.12
C MET A 416 9.03 -8.45 27.75
N PHE A 417 8.47 -7.95 26.65
CA PHE A 417 8.98 -8.22 25.31
C PHE A 417 10.44 -7.75 25.16
N PHE A 418 10.74 -6.49 25.50
CA PHE A 418 12.11 -5.97 25.37
C PHE A 418 13.09 -6.64 26.34
N LYS A 419 12.65 -7.00 27.55
CA LYS A 419 13.46 -7.83 28.46
C LYS A 419 13.84 -9.17 27.84
N ARG A 420 12.90 -9.87 27.20
CA ARG A 420 13.18 -11.14 26.51
C ARG A 420 14.16 -10.97 25.36
N VAL A 421 14.04 -9.89 24.58
CA VAL A 421 15.03 -9.59 23.51
C VAL A 421 16.40 -9.36 24.12
N LEU A 422 16.48 -8.56 25.19
CA LEU A 422 17.74 -8.28 25.88
C LEU A 422 18.37 -9.57 26.43
N GLU A 423 17.60 -10.41 27.13
CA GLU A 423 18.03 -11.73 27.62
C GLU A 423 18.54 -12.61 26.47
N TYR A 424 17.80 -12.70 25.36
CA TYR A 424 18.21 -13.48 24.19
C TYR A 424 19.54 -13.02 23.59
N VAL A 425 19.72 -11.70 23.43
CA VAL A 425 20.94 -11.10 22.86
C VAL A 425 22.13 -11.33 23.79
N MET A 426 21.95 -11.16 25.10
CA MET A 426 23.00 -11.39 26.10
C MET A 426 23.39 -12.86 26.19
N ASP A 427 22.44 -13.79 26.19
CA ASP A 427 22.69 -15.23 26.32
C ASP A 427 23.36 -15.82 25.07
N ARG A 428 22.97 -15.38 23.87
CA ARG A 428 23.43 -15.93 22.59
C ARG A 428 24.60 -15.17 21.96
N ASN A 429 24.98 -14.02 22.52
CA ASN A 429 25.97 -13.10 21.96
C ASN A 429 25.72 -12.82 20.46
N THR A 430 24.47 -12.53 20.11
CA THR A 430 24.02 -12.29 18.74
C THR A 430 23.19 -11.03 18.67
N LYS A 431 23.24 -10.33 17.53
CA LYS A 431 22.44 -9.12 17.31
C LYS A 431 21.11 -9.49 16.66
N VAL A 432 20.03 -8.98 17.22
CA VAL A 432 18.67 -9.21 16.73
C VAL A 432 17.96 -7.87 16.66
N PHE A 433 17.42 -7.56 15.48
CA PHE A 433 16.50 -6.46 15.36
C PHE A 433 15.19 -6.83 16.07
N PRO A 434 14.82 -6.17 17.20
CA PRO A 434 13.74 -6.65 18.07
C PRO A 434 12.42 -6.81 17.34
N PHE A 435 12.18 -5.93 16.38
CA PHE A 435 10.90 -5.81 15.73
C PHE A 435 10.73 -6.74 14.51
N SER A 436 11.64 -7.70 14.29
CA SER A 436 11.56 -8.67 13.19
C SER A 436 10.83 -9.98 13.54
N TYR A 437 10.57 -10.27 14.82
CA TYR A 437 10.25 -11.63 15.29
C TYR A 437 8.75 -12.04 15.23
N LEU A 438 7.86 -11.20 14.69
CA LEU A 438 6.48 -11.60 14.38
C LEU A 438 6.40 -12.37 13.04
N SER A 439 6.78 -13.63 13.09
CA SER A 439 6.89 -14.59 11.98
C SER A 439 5.58 -14.99 11.27
N LEU A 440 4.47 -14.25 11.40
CA LEU A 440 3.20 -14.55 10.74
C LEU A 440 2.48 -13.34 10.11
N GLY A 441 3.20 -12.34 9.59
CA GLY A 441 2.63 -11.50 8.50
C GLY A 441 3.02 -10.03 8.43
N TYR A 442 3.48 -9.40 9.52
CA TYR A 442 3.28 -7.94 9.63
C TYR A 442 4.46 -7.08 10.14
N GLY A 443 5.74 -7.47 9.93
CA GLY A 443 6.91 -6.59 10.22
C GLY A 443 8.11 -6.85 9.29
N ILE A 444 9.10 -5.96 9.08
CA ILE A 444 9.23 -4.50 9.20
C ILE A 444 9.95 -3.97 7.95
N VAL A 445 9.89 -2.65 7.82
CA VAL A 445 10.49 -1.75 6.84
C VAL A 445 11.91 -2.12 6.38
N SER A 446 12.11 -2.35 5.08
CA SER A 446 13.44 -2.33 4.46
C SER A 446 14.06 -0.96 4.65
N SER A 447 15.31 -0.93 5.12
CA SER A 447 16.09 0.31 5.26
C SER A 447 16.98 0.59 4.04
N ILE A 448 16.90 -0.27 3.03
CA ILE A 448 17.43 -0.02 1.69
C ILE A 448 16.30 0.52 0.83
N PHE A 449 16.55 1.67 0.20
CA PHE A 449 15.69 2.29 -0.80
C PHE A 449 16.48 2.39 -2.11
N GLU A 450 16.21 1.46 -3.03
CA GLU A 450 17.05 1.25 -4.21
C GLU A 450 16.92 2.43 -5.19
N LYS A 451 15.71 2.95 -5.42
CA LYS A 451 15.47 4.11 -6.29
C LYS A 451 16.18 5.37 -5.81
N LEU A 452 16.37 5.51 -4.50
CA LEU A 452 17.08 6.63 -3.89
C LEU A 452 18.60 6.39 -3.77
N ASN A 453 19.07 5.18 -4.08
CA ASN A 453 20.41 4.70 -3.76
C ASN A 453 20.79 5.01 -2.29
N LEU A 454 19.86 4.73 -1.38
CA LEU A 454 19.91 5.18 0.01
C LEU A 454 19.84 3.97 0.95
N ARG A 455 20.80 3.90 1.87
CA ARG A 455 20.86 2.89 2.93
C ARG A 455 20.88 3.61 4.27
N ILE A 456 19.91 3.29 5.13
CA ILE A 456 19.72 4.00 6.40
C ILE A 456 19.99 3.02 7.54
N PRO A 457 21.17 3.09 8.20
CA PRO A 457 21.44 2.25 9.36
C PRO A 457 20.49 2.58 10.51
N ILE A 458 20.08 1.55 11.23
CA ILE A 458 19.32 1.63 12.47
C ILE A 458 20.18 1.04 13.59
N GLU A 459 20.37 1.80 14.66
CA GLU A 459 20.94 1.32 15.91
C GLU A 459 19.83 1.18 16.93
N VAL A 460 19.72 0.01 17.57
CA VAL A 460 18.75 -0.28 18.62
C VAL A 460 19.47 -0.65 19.89
N LYS A 461 19.20 0.09 20.96
CA LYS A 461 19.68 -0.17 22.32
C LYS A 461 18.53 -0.52 23.25
N ILE A 462 18.79 -1.46 24.16
CA ILE A 462 17.90 -1.79 25.26
C ILE A 462 18.74 -1.75 26.54
N ASN A 463 18.40 -0.82 27.43
CA ASN A 463 19.05 -0.60 28.72
C ASN A 463 20.59 -0.49 28.60
N GLY A 464 21.04 0.30 27.62
CA GLY A 464 22.46 0.52 27.31
C GLY A 464 23.12 -0.56 26.44
N VAL A 465 22.49 -1.70 26.21
CA VAL A 465 23.04 -2.80 25.38
C VAL A 465 22.60 -2.64 23.93
N ILE A 466 23.55 -2.64 22.99
CA ILE A 466 23.25 -2.63 21.55
C ILE A 466 22.72 -4.01 21.16
N VAL A 467 21.43 -4.07 20.82
CA VAL A 467 20.79 -5.30 20.34
C VAL A 467 20.82 -5.39 18.81
N TRP A 468 20.94 -4.26 18.12
CA TRP A 468 21.09 -4.20 16.66
C TRP A 468 21.84 -2.93 16.23
N ASP A 469 22.69 -3.03 15.21
CA ASP A 469 23.37 -1.90 14.57
C ASP A 469 23.64 -2.21 13.09
N GLY A 470 22.80 -1.68 12.21
CA GLY A 470 23.01 -1.90 10.78
C GLY A 470 21.81 -1.61 9.92
N VAL A 471 21.95 -1.96 8.65
CA VAL A 471 20.89 -1.84 7.65
C VAL A 471 20.01 -3.09 7.77
N ILE A 472 18.71 -2.88 7.93
CA ILE A 472 17.70 -3.93 7.78
C ILE A 472 17.56 -4.22 6.29
N GLU A 473 18.18 -5.31 5.86
CA GLU A 473 18.01 -5.89 4.54
C GLU A 473 17.20 -7.17 4.72
N PRO A 474 16.11 -7.36 3.97
CA PRO A 474 15.37 -8.58 4.06
C PRO A 474 16.20 -9.64 3.29
N TYR A 475 16.88 -10.54 4.01
CA TYR A 475 17.78 -11.57 3.47
C TYR A 475 17.01 -12.86 3.19
N PHE A 476 17.09 -13.37 1.95
CA PHE A 476 16.30 -14.54 1.51
C PHE A 476 17.10 -15.57 0.72
N GLY A 477 18.43 -15.52 0.81
CA GLY A 477 19.33 -16.38 0.05
C GLY A 477 19.88 -15.73 -1.21
N GLU A 478 20.39 -16.56 -2.13
CA GLU A 478 20.99 -16.11 -3.39
C GLU A 478 19.91 -15.67 -4.38
N VAL A 479 20.09 -14.51 -5.00
CA VAL A 479 19.18 -14.02 -6.05
C VAL A 479 19.45 -14.77 -7.35
N VAL A 480 18.48 -15.56 -7.78
CA VAL A 480 18.50 -16.27 -9.07
C VAL A 480 18.27 -15.27 -10.20
N GLU A 481 17.17 -14.53 -10.10
CA GLU A 481 16.73 -13.59 -11.11
C GLU A 481 16.01 -12.41 -10.51
N GLU A 482 16.01 -11.34 -11.28
CA GLU A 482 15.34 -10.11 -10.94
C GLU A 482 14.73 -9.49 -12.19
N VAL A 483 13.50 -9.02 -12.10
CA VAL A 483 12.86 -8.24 -13.17
C VAL A 483 12.19 -7.02 -12.61
N GLU A 484 12.13 -5.99 -13.44
CA GLU A 484 11.59 -4.69 -13.06
C GLU A 484 10.64 -4.20 -14.14
N THR A 485 9.58 -3.48 -13.78
CA THR A 485 8.67 -2.82 -14.72
C THR A 485 9.33 -1.68 -15.49
N ARG A 486 8.73 -1.25 -16.61
CA ARG A 486 9.29 -0.18 -17.47
C ARG A 486 9.45 1.15 -16.74
N ASP A 487 8.61 1.41 -15.76
CA ASP A 487 8.63 2.63 -14.93
C ASP A 487 9.58 2.54 -13.72
N GLY A 488 10.23 1.39 -13.51
CA GLY A 488 11.14 1.14 -12.40
C GLY A 488 10.48 1.04 -11.02
N ARG A 489 9.14 0.94 -10.94
CA ARG A 489 8.42 1.02 -9.66
C ARG A 489 8.19 -0.34 -9.01
N TYR A 490 8.17 -1.40 -9.79
CA TYR A 490 7.88 -2.76 -9.32
C TYR A 490 9.02 -3.68 -9.72
N LYS A 491 9.57 -4.38 -8.74
CA LYS A 491 10.76 -5.17 -8.88
C LYS A 491 10.57 -6.52 -8.21
N LEU A 492 10.50 -7.58 -9.02
CA LEU A 492 10.33 -8.95 -8.57
C LEU A 492 11.67 -9.66 -8.55
N LYS A 493 12.08 -10.15 -7.38
CA LYS A 493 13.29 -10.96 -7.19
C LYS A 493 12.91 -12.40 -6.87
N ILE A 494 13.61 -13.36 -7.46
CA ILE A 494 13.54 -14.80 -7.16
C ILE A 494 14.80 -15.20 -6.42
N PHE A 495 14.65 -15.98 -5.35
CA PHE A 495 15.74 -16.46 -4.50
C PHE A 495 15.74 -17.98 -4.42
N LEU A 496 16.92 -18.59 -4.23
CA LEU A 496 17.06 -19.96 -3.77
C LEU A 496 16.92 -20.02 -2.25
N ILE A 497 16.11 -20.96 -1.77
CA ILE A 497 15.92 -21.23 -0.35
C ILE A 497 16.70 -22.49 0.01
N GLY A 498 17.69 -22.36 0.89
CA GLY A 498 18.35 -23.52 1.51
C GLY A 498 17.40 -24.35 2.38
N GLU A 499 17.68 -25.64 2.57
CA GLU A 499 16.79 -26.63 3.20
C GLU A 499 16.24 -26.24 4.59
N ASP A 500 16.94 -25.41 5.35
CA ASP A 500 16.60 -25.03 6.73
C ASP A 500 15.70 -23.79 6.87
N ASN A 501 15.34 -23.11 5.78
CA ASN A 501 14.60 -21.85 5.83
C ASN A 501 13.07 -22.06 5.76
N ILE A 502 12.35 -21.53 6.76
CA ILE A 502 10.88 -21.55 6.80
C ILE A 502 10.32 -20.76 5.62
N ILE A 503 9.51 -21.43 4.78
CA ILE A 503 8.79 -20.80 3.67
C ILE A 503 7.67 -19.95 4.24
N VAL A 504 7.92 -18.66 4.30
CA VAL A 504 6.90 -17.66 4.60
C VAL A 504 6.37 -17.19 3.25
N GLY A 505 5.07 -17.34 2.96
CA GLY A 505 4.52 -17.08 1.62
C GLY A 505 4.91 -15.73 0.99
N PRO A 506 4.81 -15.58 -0.35
CA PRO A 506 5.30 -14.42 -1.09
C PRO A 506 4.80 -13.12 -0.45
N ARG A 507 5.68 -12.12 -0.39
CA ARG A 507 5.35 -10.83 0.23
C ARG A 507 5.80 -9.68 -0.66
N ALA A 508 5.07 -8.58 -0.55
CA ALA A 508 5.48 -7.32 -1.13
C ALA A 508 6.23 -6.48 -0.08
N VAL A 509 7.21 -5.71 -0.53
CA VAL A 509 7.87 -4.66 0.26
C VAL A 509 7.53 -3.34 -0.40
N VAL A 510 6.50 -2.67 0.10
CA VAL A 510 5.91 -1.45 -0.44
C VAL A 510 6.48 -0.22 0.26
N ASN A 511 7.29 0.55 -0.46
CA ASN A 511 8.02 1.72 0.04
C ASN A 511 8.80 1.40 1.32
N GLY A 512 9.30 0.18 1.42
CA GLY A 512 9.93 -0.36 2.62
C GLY A 512 9.00 -1.24 3.47
N ILE A 513 7.70 -0.97 3.59
CA ILE A 513 6.80 -1.76 4.46
C ILE A 513 6.51 -3.15 3.88
N ARG A 514 6.63 -4.20 4.69
CA ARG A 514 6.20 -5.55 4.32
C ARG A 514 4.67 -5.67 4.34
N CYS A 515 4.09 -6.16 3.26
CA CYS A 515 2.65 -6.30 3.07
C CYS A 515 2.29 -7.64 2.44
N ASP A 516 1.10 -8.14 2.78
CA ASP A 516 0.42 -9.19 2.02
C ASP A 516 -0.20 -8.58 0.77
N ILE A 517 -0.14 -9.27 -0.36
CA ILE A 517 -0.87 -8.85 -1.56
C ILE A 517 -2.23 -9.57 -1.50
N VAL A 518 -3.34 -8.88 -1.78
CA VAL A 518 -4.70 -9.46 -1.54
C VAL A 518 -5.55 -9.67 -2.78
N ASN A 519 -5.12 -9.17 -3.93
CA ASN A 519 -5.84 -9.42 -5.18
C ASN A 519 -5.73 -10.91 -5.59
N ARG A 520 -6.63 -11.41 -6.43
CA ARG A 520 -6.56 -12.79 -6.95
C ARG A 520 -5.21 -13.09 -7.64
N GLN A 521 -4.56 -12.07 -8.21
CA GLN A 521 -3.24 -12.20 -8.83
C GLN A 521 -2.12 -12.47 -7.82
N PHE A 522 -2.32 -12.19 -6.53
CA PHE A 522 -1.38 -12.59 -5.47
C PHE A 522 -1.16 -14.10 -5.47
N GLU A 523 -2.23 -14.86 -5.71
CA GLU A 523 -2.13 -16.31 -5.74
C GLU A 523 -1.04 -16.74 -6.72
N LEU A 524 -0.88 -16.07 -7.88
CA LEU A 524 0.18 -16.36 -8.85
C LEU A 524 1.60 -16.31 -8.24
N PHE A 525 1.87 -15.41 -7.30
CA PHE A 525 3.17 -15.34 -6.64
C PHE A 525 3.36 -16.48 -5.63
N LYS A 526 2.28 -17.06 -5.09
CA LYS A 526 2.37 -18.23 -4.20
C LYS A 526 2.86 -19.46 -4.92
N LEU A 527 2.72 -19.48 -6.25
CA LEU A 527 3.29 -20.54 -7.09
C LEU A 527 4.77 -20.73 -6.81
N PHE A 528 5.54 -19.66 -6.56
CA PHE A 528 6.99 -19.77 -6.36
C PHE A 528 7.37 -20.68 -5.19
N ASN A 529 6.55 -20.76 -4.13
CA ASN A 529 6.79 -21.67 -3.01
C ASN A 529 6.73 -23.16 -3.40
N SER A 530 6.18 -23.44 -4.58
CA SER A 530 5.96 -24.76 -5.16
C SER A 530 6.86 -25.03 -6.35
N LEU A 531 7.84 -24.17 -6.58
CA LEU A 531 8.81 -24.30 -7.66
C LEU A 531 10.19 -24.62 -7.08
N ALA A 532 11.00 -25.29 -7.89
CA ALA A 532 12.41 -25.54 -7.59
C ALA A 532 13.29 -25.24 -8.81
N ILE A 533 14.56 -24.98 -8.57
CA ILE A 533 15.62 -24.91 -9.59
C ILE A 533 16.68 -25.91 -9.15
N ASP A 534 16.96 -26.89 -10.01
CA ASP A 534 17.96 -27.94 -9.75
C ASP A 534 17.78 -28.65 -8.39
N GLY A 535 16.52 -28.80 -7.95
CA GLY A 535 16.15 -29.44 -6.69
C GLY A 535 16.05 -28.49 -5.48
N GLU A 536 16.55 -27.26 -5.59
CA GLU A 536 16.45 -26.25 -4.52
C GLU A 536 15.16 -25.44 -4.65
N ARG A 537 14.44 -25.23 -3.54
CA ARG A 537 13.17 -24.48 -3.55
C ARG A 537 13.43 -23.02 -3.87
N VAL A 538 12.47 -22.39 -4.54
CA VAL A 538 12.54 -20.95 -4.82
C VAL A 538 11.53 -20.15 -4.01
N TYR A 539 11.86 -18.88 -3.81
CA TYR A 539 10.98 -17.89 -3.21
C TYR A 539 10.94 -16.62 -4.06
N CYS A 540 9.89 -15.82 -3.95
CA CYS A 540 9.85 -14.53 -4.62
C CYS A 540 9.44 -13.37 -3.70
N ILE A 541 9.96 -12.19 -4.01
CA ILE A 541 9.64 -10.93 -3.33
C ILE A 541 9.39 -9.85 -4.34
N LEU A 542 8.31 -9.12 -4.13
CA LEU A 542 7.98 -7.96 -4.90
C LEU A 542 8.32 -6.68 -4.13
N ASN A 543 9.41 -6.02 -4.49
CA ASN A 543 9.68 -4.67 -4.04
C ASN A 543 8.84 -3.69 -4.87
N VAL A 544 8.14 -2.79 -4.19
CA VAL A 544 7.27 -1.78 -4.79
C VAL A 544 7.70 -0.42 -4.26
N GLU A 545 8.42 0.35 -5.07
CA GLU A 545 8.82 1.72 -4.75
C GLU A 545 7.94 2.69 -5.55
N ALA A 546 6.66 2.73 -5.18
CA ALA A 546 5.62 3.47 -5.86
C ALA A 546 4.93 4.45 -4.92
N GLU A 547 4.87 5.71 -5.34
CA GLU A 547 4.13 6.75 -4.63
C GLU A 547 2.64 6.38 -4.48
N ASN A 548 2.04 5.76 -5.49
CA ASN A 548 0.62 5.44 -5.59
C ASN A 548 0.32 3.97 -5.27
N ALA A 549 1.16 3.32 -4.46
CA ALA A 549 0.85 2.00 -3.93
C ALA A 549 -0.51 2.01 -3.20
N ARG A 550 -1.38 1.07 -3.56
CA ARG A 550 -2.75 1.00 -3.04
C ARG A 550 -2.82 0.04 -1.86
N PHE A 551 -2.62 0.59 -0.67
CA PHE A 551 -2.99 -0.13 0.55
C PHE A 551 -4.52 -0.24 0.61
N VAL A 552 -5.04 -1.43 0.89
CA VAL A 552 -6.49 -1.65 1.04
C VAL A 552 -6.97 -1.50 2.48
N ASP A 553 -6.04 -1.30 3.41
CA ASP A 553 -6.32 -1.10 4.82
C ASP A 553 -5.48 0.06 5.39
N LEU A 554 -6.03 0.72 6.40
CA LEU A 554 -5.36 1.84 7.09
C LEU A 554 -4.12 1.39 7.87
N ALA A 555 -4.05 0.11 8.25
CA ALA A 555 -2.88 -0.47 8.90
C ALA A 555 -1.78 -0.88 7.93
N LYS A 556 -1.89 -0.60 6.61
CA LYS A 556 -0.87 -0.88 5.59
C LYS A 556 -0.41 -2.36 5.58
N LYS A 557 -1.32 -3.27 5.93
CA LYS A 557 -1.06 -4.73 5.98
C LYS A 557 -1.16 -5.35 4.60
N LYS A 558 -2.04 -4.81 3.76
CA LYS A 558 -2.51 -5.42 2.54
C LYS A 558 -2.39 -4.42 1.39
N VAL A 559 -1.87 -4.89 0.26
CA VAL A 559 -1.71 -4.10 -0.97
C VAL A 559 -2.41 -4.77 -2.14
N GLU A 560 -2.95 -3.97 -3.05
CA GLU A 560 -3.42 -4.44 -4.35
C GLU A 560 -2.45 -4.04 -5.47
N LEU A 561 -2.20 -4.99 -6.37
CA LEU A 561 -1.39 -4.77 -7.58
C LEU A 561 -2.28 -4.71 -8.82
N PRO A 562 -1.99 -3.83 -9.80
CA PRO A 562 -2.67 -3.86 -11.09
C PRO A 562 -2.36 -5.16 -11.86
N LYS A 563 -3.35 -5.72 -12.57
CA LYS A 563 -3.18 -6.96 -13.36
C LYS A 563 -2.11 -6.80 -14.44
N GLU A 564 -2.03 -5.62 -15.02
CA GLU A 564 -1.10 -5.26 -16.10
C GLU A 564 0.35 -5.34 -15.63
N ILE A 565 0.61 -4.91 -14.38
CA ILE A 565 1.93 -4.96 -13.75
C ILE A 565 2.36 -6.41 -13.53
N VAL A 566 1.46 -7.26 -13.02
CA VAL A 566 1.74 -8.69 -12.83
C VAL A 566 2.07 -9.36 -14.16
N GLY A 567 1.26 -9.13 -15.20
CA GLY A 567 1.52 -9.65 -16.54
C GLY A 567 2.84 -9.16 -17.16
N GLU A 568 3.22 -7.91 -16.92
CA GLU A 568 4.52 -7.39 -17.35
C GLU A 568 5.70 -8.10 -16.65
N LEU A 569 5.63 -8.26 -15.33
CA LEU A 569 6.67 -8.92 -14.54
C LEU A 569 6.89 -10.36 -15.00
N PHE A 570 5.82 -11.16 -15.15
CA PHE A 570 5.94 -12.54 -15.65
C PHE A 570 6.49 -12.61 -17.07
N ARG A 571 6.10 -11.69 -17.97
CA ARG A 571 6.65 -11.64 -19.34
C ARG A 571 8.15 -11.36 -19.35
N LYS A 572 8.60 -10.37 -18.58
CA LYS A 572 10.03 -10.07 -18.43
C LYS A 572 10.79 -11.22 -17.77
N MET A 573 10.16 -11.88 -16.80
CA MET A 573 10.76 -13.03 -16.11
C MET A 573 10.98 -14.17 -17.09
N LYS A 574 9.95 -14.50 -17.89
CA LYS A 574 10.04 -15.47 -18.97
C LYS A 574 11.20 -15.16 -19.92
N ASP A 575 11.30 -13.91 -20.40
CA ASP A 575 12.36 -13.52 -21.32
C ASP A 575 13.78 -13.61 -20.69
N LYS A 576 13.94 -13.37 -19.39
CA LYS A 576 15.22 -13.55 -18.69
C LYS A 576 15.57 -15.02 -18.48
N LEU A 577 14.64 -15.81 -17.92
CA LEU A 577 14.84 -17.23 -17.65
C LEU A 577 15.16 -18.01 -18.93
N LYS A 578 14.41 -17.78 -20.03
CA LYS A 578 14.69 -18.42 -21.32
C LYS A 578 16.06 -18.08 -21.87
N ARG A 579 16.51 -16.82 -21.76
CA ARG A 579 17.85 -16.40 -22.22
C ARG A 579 18.96 -17.12 -21.45
N LYS A 580 18.76 -17.36 -20.15
CA LYS A 580 19.72 -18.05 -19.29
C LYS A 580 19.54 -19.57 -19.27
N ARG A 581 18.51 -20.11 -19.94
CA ARG A 581 18.14 -21.54 -19.92
C ARG A 581 17.90 -22.06 -18.50
N VAL A 582 17.32 -21.21 -17.65
CA VAL A 582 16.88 -21.57 -16.29
C VAL A 582 15.41 -21.97 -16.36
N TYR A 583 15.09 -23.08 -15.73
CA TYR A 583 13.74 -23.65 -15.69
C TYR A 583 13.28 -23.81 -14.25
N LEU A 584 11.97 -23.69 -14.05
CA LEU A 584 11.33 -23.80 -12.74
C LEU A 584 10.55 -25.11 -12.71
N ASP A 585 11.02 -26.07 -11.92
CA ASP A 585 10.40 -27.38 -11.74
C ASP A 585 9.22 -27.28 -10.79
N MET A 586 8.05 -27.74 -11.24
CA MET A 586 6.86 -27.80 -10.40
C MET A 586 6.96 -28.98 -9.42
N ILE A 587 7.16 -28.70 -8.14
CA ILE A 587 7.37 -29.73 -7.09
C ILE A 587 6.13 -30.00 -6.24
N ASP A 588 5.28 -28.99 -5.97
CA ASP A 588 4.04 -29.15 -5.19
C ASP A 588 2.92 -28.27 -5.75
N PRO A 589 2.16 -28.72 -6.75
CA PRO A 589 1.09 -27.93 -7.36
C PRO A 589 0.15 -27.27 -6.33
N THR A 590 0.05 -25.94 -6.39
CA THR A 590 -0.79 -25.11 -5.51
C THR A 590 -2.26 -25.13 -5.94
N ILE A 591 -3.14 -24.42 -5.20
CA ILE A 591 -4.56 -24.19 -5.58
C ILE A 591 -4.71 -23.35 -6.88
N ILE A 592 -3.63 -22.72 -7.34
CA ILE A 592 -3.63 -21.85 -8.54
C ILE A 592 -3.92 -22.69 -9.78
N THR A 593 -4.56 -22.08 -10.78
CA THR A 593 -4.82 -22.69 -12.08
C THR A 593 -4.04 -22.01 -13.20
N ASP A 594 -3.81 -22.70 -14.32
CA ASP A 594 -3.26 -22.09 -15.54
C ASP A 594 -4.18 -20.99 -16.12
N MET A 595 -5.50 -21.05 -15.86
CA MET A 595 -6.42 -19.96 -16.21
C MET A 595 -6.09 -18.63 -15.51
N ASP A 596 -5.53 -18.66 -14.29
CA ASP A 596 -5.12 -17.44 -13.58
C ASP A 596 -3.96 -16.73 -14.31
N PHE A 597 -3.11 -17.48 -15.03
CA PHE A 597 -2.05 -16.93 -15.88
C PHE A 597 -2.61 -16.34 -17.18
N GLU A 598 -3.70 -16.89 -17.70
CA GLU A 598 -4.37 -16.35 -18.90
C GLU A 598 -5.01 -14.99 -18.61
N GLU A 599 -5.60 -14.80 -17.43
CA GLU A 599 -6.17 -13.51 -17.01
C GLU A 599 -5.13 -12.35 -17.02
N VAL A 600 -3.87 -12.65 -16.73
CA VAL A 600 -2.76 -11.67 -16.75
C VAL A 600 -1.93 -11.74 -18.02
N ARG A 601 -2.36 -12.52 -19.03
CA ARG A 601 -1.67 -12.74 -20.32
C ARG A 601 -0.23 -13.22 -20.15
N ALA A 602 -0.04 -14.20 -19.25
CA ALA A 602 1.25 -14.78 -18.88
C ALA A 602 1.37 -16.28 -19.19
N MET A 603 0.48 -16.88 -20.00
CA MET A 603 0.55 -18.31 -20.32
C MET A 603 1.84 -18.75 -21.02
N GLU A 604 2.50 -17.84 -21.74
CA GLU A 604 3.82 -18.12 -22.31
C GLU A 604 4.90 -18.38 -21.24
N PHE A 605 4.77 -17.83 -20.03
CA PHE A 605 5.65 -18.19 -18.90
C PHE A 605 5.43 -19.64 -18.47
N VAL A 606 4.16 -20.06 -18.35
CA VAL A 606 3.79 -21.45 -18.01
C VAL A 606 4.35 -22.43 -19.04
N LYS A 607 4.14 -22.16 -20.34
CA LYS A 607 4.55 -23.06 -21.42
C LYS A 607 6.06 -23.26 -21.52
N SER A 608 6.82 -22.20 -21.23
CA SER A 608 8.23 -22.13 -21.63
C SER A 608 9.25 -22.05 -20.50
N CYS A 609 8.83 -21.73 -19.28
CA CYS A 609 9.71 -21.63 -18.13
C CYS A 609 9.38 -22.64 -17.03
N LEU A 610 8.14 -23.11 -16.95
CA LEU A 610 7.77 -24.16 -16.01
C LEU A 610 8.01 -25.54 -16.63
N ARG A 611 8.58 -26.46 -15.84
CA ARG A 611 8.67 -27.87 -16.19
C ARG A 611 7.79 -28.69 -15.26
N PHE A 612 7.18 -29.71 -15.84
CA PHE A 612 6.27 -30.61 -15.17
C PHE A 612 6.87 -32.00 -15.16
N LYS A 613 6.71 -32.69 -14.04
CA LYS A 613 7.17 -34.06 -13.88
C LYS A 613 6.29 -35.00 -14.70
N SER A 614 6.92 -35.90 -15.43
CA SER A 614 6.24 -37.04 -16.05
C SER A 614 6.02 -38.16 -15.06
N ILE A 615 5.13 -39.10 -15.38
CA ILE A 615 4.97 -40.35 -14.60
C ILE A 615 6.27 -41.18 -14.53
N TYR A 616 7.26 -40.88 -15.38
CA TYR A 616 8.59 -41.51 -15.40
C TYR A 616 9.65 -40.73 -14.60
N GLY A 617 9.31 -39.60 -14.00
CA GLY A 617 10.21 -38.79 -13.17
C GLY A 617 11.01 -37.72 -13.92
N GLU A 618 10.89 -37.64 -15.24
CA GLU A 618 11.55 -36.60 -16.04
C GLU A 618 10.75 -35.30 -16.01
N PHE A 619 11.43 -34.17 -15.80
CA PHE A 619 10.85 -32.82 -15.89
C PHE A 619 11.00 -32.25 -17.30
N LYS A 620 9.88 -31.85 -17.92
CA LYS A 620 9.88 -31.12 -19.21
C LYS A 620 8.87 -29.99 -19.23
N SER A 621 9.19 -28.95 -19.96
CA SER A 621 8.26 -27.85 -20.27
C SER A 621 7.30 -28.25 -21.38
N LEU A 622 6.15 -27.57 -21.46
CA LEU A 622 5.17 -27.82 -22.52
C LEU A 622 5.77 -27.52 -23.91
N GLU A 623 6.60 -26.48 -24.01
CA GLU A 623 7.30 -26.14 -25.25
C GLU A 623 8.32 -27.22 -25.67
N GLU A 624 9.03 -27.85 -24.73
CA GLU A 624 9.93 -28.96 -25.04
C GLU A 624 9.16 -30.17 -25.56
N ILE A 625 8.03 -30.49 -24.94
CA ILE A 625 7.14 -31.57 -25.37
C ILE A 625 6.63 -31.32 -26.80
N GLU A 626 6.17 -30.11 -27.09
CA GLU A 626 5.70 -29.72 -28.42
C GLU A 626 6.81 -29.80 -29.49
N LYS A 627 8.05 -29.41 -29.13
CA LYS A 627 9.22 -29.51 -30.04
C LYS A 627 9.60 -30.95 -30.36
N GLU A 628 9.35 -31.88 -29.46
CA GLU A 628 9.49 -33.32 -29.70
C GLU A 628 8.39 -33.89 -30.62
N GLY A 629 7.44 -33.05 -31.05
CA GLY A 629 6.30 -33.45 -31.87
C GLY A 629 5.25 -34.23 -31.07
N LYS A 630 5.26 -34.12 -29.74
CA LYS A 630 4.32 -34.75 -28.82
C LYS A 630 3.32 -33.74 -28.27
N LYS A 631 2.18 -34.22 -27.78
CA LYS A 631 1.21 -33.40 -27.03
C LYS A 631 1.23 -33.80 -25.54
N PRO A 632 1.21 -32.83 -24.61
CA PRO A 632 1.11 -33.13 -23.19
C PRO A 632 -0.26 -33.75 -22.87
N ILE A 633 -0.27 -34.79 -22.03
CA ILE A 633 -1.48 -35.38 -21.47
C ILE A 633 -1.30 -35.58 -19.96
N VAL A 634 -2.27 -35.13 -19.16
CA VAL A 634 -2.22 -35.26 -17.70
C VAL A 634 -2.78 -36.63 -17.30
N VAL A 635 -1.97 -37.42 -16.59
CA VAL A 635 -2.31 -38.75 -16.10
C VAL A 635 -2.96 -38.64 -14.74
N ASN A 636 -4.29 -38.46 -14.75
CA ASN A 636 -5.14 -38.31 -13.56
C ASN A 636 -5.93 -39.58 -13.21
N ILE A 637 -5.35 -40.74 -13.53
CA ILE A 637 -5.84 -42.06 -13.19
C ILE A 637 -4.65 -42.89 -12.72
N ASP A 638 -4.66 -43.28 -11.44
CA ASP A 638 -3.53 -43.95 -10.76
C ASP A 638 -3.03 -45.21 -11.47
N PHE A 639 -3.93 -45.96 -12.12
CA PHE A 639 -3.60 -47.15 -12.88
C PHE A 639 -2.52 -46.92 -13.95
N PHE A 640 -2.58 -45.81 -14.68
CA PHE A 640 -1.61 -45.53 -15.74
C PHE A 640 -0.24 -45.17 -15.17
N GLU A 641 -0.17 -44.62 -13.96
CA GLU A 641 1.09 -44.37 -13.26
C GLU A 641 1.69 -45.67 -12.72
N LYS A 642 0.87 -46.57 -12.20
CA LYS A 642 1.32 -47.87 -11.68
C LYS A 642 1.86 -48.78 -12.78
N PHE A 643 1.15 -48.89 -13.90
CA PHE A 643 1.55 -49.68 -15.06
C PHE A 643 2.29 -48.84 -16.11
N LYS A 644 3.00 -47.79 -15.69
CA LYS A 644 3.65 -46.84 -16.60
C LYS A 644 4.61 -47.50 -17.59
N ASN A 645 5.25 -48.60 -17.21
CA ASN A 645 6.24 -49.26 -18.08
C ASN A 645 5.56 -49.92 -19.28
N GLU A 646 4.39 -50.50 -19.07
CA GLU A 646 3.55 -51.14 -20.08
C GLU A 646 3.04 -50.11 -21.09
N PHE A 647 2.64 -48.92 -20.62
CA PHE A 647 2.13 -47.84 -21.49
C PHE A 647 3.20 -47.07 -22.27
N LYS A 648 4.50 -47.35 -22.08
CA LYS A 648 5.58 -46.57 -22.73
C LYS A 648 5.44 -46.53 -24.26
N ASN A 649 5.23 -47.68 -24.88
CA ASN A 649 5.07 -47.77 -26.34
C ASN A 649 3.75 -47.14 -26.82
N PHE A 650 2.70 -47.22 -26.01
CA PHE A 650 1.41 -46.61 -26.31
C PHE A 650 1.54 -45.08 -26.43
N TRP A 651 2.18 -44.44 -25.45
CA TRP A 651 2.41 -42.99 -25.46
C TRP A 651 3.25 -42.54 -26.66
N GLU A 652 4.32 -43.28 -26.99
CA GLU A 652 5.15 -42.99 -28.16
C GLU A 652 4.37 -43.11 -29.47
N LYS A 653 3.58 -44.18 -29.67
CA LYS A 653 2.75 -44.39 -30.87
C LYS A 653 1.77 -43.22 -31.06
N LYS A 654 1.15 -42.77 -29.97
CA LYS A 654 0.19 -41.65 -29.96
C LYS A 654 0.83 -40.27 -30.02
N LYS A 655 2.15 -40.17 -29.91
CA LYS A 655 2.88 -38.91 -29.74
C LYS A 655 2.32 -38.11 -28.56
N LEU A 656 2.10 -38.77 -27.43
CA LEU A 656 1.66 -38.17 -26.19
C LEU A 656 2.81 -38.17 -25.17
N TYR A 657 2.85 -37.15 -24.33
CA TYR A 657 3.81 -37.07 -23.24
C TYR A 657 3.06 -37.09 -21.90
N PRO A 658 3.18 -38.17 -21.10
CA PRO A 658 2.37 -38.39 -19.91
C PRO A 658 2.93 -37.61 -18.71
N LEU A 659 2.24 -36.52 -18.35
CA LEU A 659 2.52 -35.69 -17.19
C LEU A 659 1.86 -36.28 -15.94
N GLU A 660 2.58 -36.27 -14.82
CA GLU A 660 2.08 -36.67 -13.51
C GLU A 660 0.97 -35.70 -13.07
N SER A 661 -0.12 -36.25 -12.51
CA SER A 661 -1.17 -35.41 -11.92
C SER A 661 -0.80 -35.00 -10.49
N SER A 662 -1.38 -33.89 -10.04
CA SER A 662 -1.17 -33.39 -8.68
C SER A 662 -1.85 -34.30 -7.65
N PRO A 663 -1.16 -34.71 -6.56
CA PRO A 663 -1.80 -35.43 -5.44
C PRO A 663 -2.92 -34.63 -4.76
N LYS A 664 -2.90 -33.29 -4.87
CA LYS A 664 -3.91 -32.37 -4.31
C LYS A 664 -5.03 -32.00 -5.30
N GLY A 665 -5.07 -32.63 -6.47
CA GLY A 665 -6.14 -32.52 -7.48
C GLY A 665 -5.76 -31.75 -8.75
N ASP A 666 -6.56 -31.93 -9.82
CA ASP A 666 -6.37 -31.41 -11.18
C ASP A 666 -6.47 -29.87 -11.35
N HIS A 667 -5.93 -29.08 -10.42
CA HIS A 667 -6.07 -27.62 -10.42
C HIS A 667 -5.13 -26.92 -11.43
N PHE A 668 -4.00 -27.53 -11.78
CA PHE A 668 -3.04 -26.98 -12.75
C PHE A 668 -3.07 -27.80 -14.06
N LEU A 669 -2.65 -27.20 -15.18
CA LEU A 669 -2.77 -27.79 -16.53
C LEU A 669 -4.21 -28.11 -16.95
N THR A 670 -5.18 -27.27 -16.55
CA THR A 670 -6.60 -27.46 -16.90
C THR A 670 -6.86 -27.36 -18.40
N THR A 671 -5.97 -26.70 -19.14
CA THR A 671 -6.02 -26.60 -20.61
C THR A 671 -5.40 -27.80 -21.33
N CYS A 672 -4.71 -28.70 -20.62
CA CYS A 672 -4.16 -29.92 -21.20
C CYS A 672 -5.23 -31.02 -21.24
N GLN A 673 -5.14 -31.89 -22.25
CA GLN A 673 -5.95 -33.10 -22.30
C GLN A 673 -5.62 -33.98 -21.08
N LYS A 674 -6.64 -34.60 -20.49
CA LYS A 674 -6.51 -35.55 -19.40
C LYS A 674 -6.75 -36.96 -19.89
N VAL A 675 -6.16 -37.95 -19.22
CA VAL A 675 -6.43 -39.36 -19.55
C VAL A 675 -7.92 -39.71 -19.37
N ASN A 676 -8.60 -39.12 -18.38
CA ASN A 676 -10.06 -39.24 -18.25
C ASN A 676 -10.84 -38.79 -19.51
N ASP A 677 -10.32 -37.88 -20.32
CA ASP A 677 -10.99 -37.41 -21.56
C ASP A 677 -10.98 -38.47 -22.68
N LEU A 678 -10.18 -39.53 -22.51
CA LEU A 678 -10.13 -40.71 -23.40
C LEU A 678 -11.24 -41.72 -23.08
N PHE A 679 -12.07 -41.44 -22.07
CA PHE A 679 -13.23 -42.23 -21.68
C PHE A 679 -14.51 -41.43 -21.90
N GLU A 680 -15.60 -42.12 -22.19
CA GLU A 680 -16.95 -41.55 -22.22
C GLU A 680 -17.85 -42.27 -21.22
N LYS A 681 -18.65 -41.53 -20.46
CA LYS A 681 -19.63 -42.14 -19.57
C LYS A 681 -20.66 -42.85 -20.45
N CYS A 682 -21.01 -44.09 -20.11
CA CYS A 682 -22.09 -44.78 -20.81
C CYS A 682 -23.43 -44.04 -20.58
N GLU A 683 -24.01 -43.43 -21.62
CA GLU A 683 -25.31 -42.74 -21.55
C GLU A 683 -26.49 -43.72 -21.33
N VAL A 684 -26.32 -44.98 -21.75
CA VAL A 684 -27.35 -46.03 -21.63
C VAL A 684 -27.48 -46.56 -20.17
N CYS A 685 -26.76 -45.97 -19.22
CA CYS A 685 -26.41 -46.59 -17.95
C CYS A 685 -26.69 -45.73 -16.70
N GLU A 686 -27.58 -44.72 -16.75
CA GLU A 686 -27.82 -43.80 -15.60
C GLU A 686 -28.30 -44.49 -14.31
N ASN A 687 -28.86 -45.72 -14.40
CA ASN A 687 -29.25 -46.56 -13.27
C ASN A 687 -28.49 -47.90 -13.25
N CYS A 688 -27.22 -47.91 -13.64
CA CYS A 688 -26.40 -49.11 -13.65
C CYS A 688 -26.21 -49.65 -12.23
N ILE A 689 -26.05 -50.97 -12.09
CA ILE A 689 -25.75 -51.60 -10.80
C ILE A 689 -24.43 -51.11 -10.19
N PHE A 690 -23.49 -50.67 -11.03
CA PHE A 690 -22.20 -50.11 -10.65
C PHE A 690 -22.25 -48.60 -10.35
N SER A 691 -23.36 -47.90 -10.62
CA SER A 691 -23.45 -46.44 -10.47
C SER A 691 -23.81 -45.98 -9.04
N GLY A 692 -23.39 -46.73 -8.01
CA GLY A 692 -23.58 -46.37 -6.60
C GLY A 692 -22.81 -45.10 -6.20
N GLU A 693 -22.78 -44.75 -4.91
CA GLU A 693 -22.16 -43.49 -4.40
C GLU A 693 -20.68 -43.28 -4.83
N ILE A 694 -19.98 -44.32 -5.30
CA ILE A 694 -18.51 -44.37 -5.48
C ILE A 694 -18.08 -45.07 -6.81
N GLY A 695 -19.02 -45.44 -7.70
CA GLY A 695 -18.73 -46.23 -8.91
C GLY A 695 -19.31 -45.67 -10.20
N TRP A 696 -18.59 -45.82 -11.32
CA TRP A 696 -19.00 -45.32 -12.64
C TRP A 696 -18.66 -46.34 -13.73
N VAL A 697 -19.54 -46.46 -14.72
CA VAL A 697 -19.29 -47.29 -15.90
C VAL A 697 -18.88 -46.42 -17.08
N TRP A 698 -17.69 -46.70 -17.61
CA TRP A 698 -17.08 -45.94 -18.68
C TRP A 698 -16.84 -46.84 -19.89
N LYS A 699 -16.94 -46.21 -21.06
CA LYS A 699 -16.53 -46.80 -22.33
C LYS A 699 -15.27 -46.10 -22.79
N ILE A 700 -14.35 -46.85 -23.37
CA ILE A 700 -13.11 -46.29 -23.92
C ILE A 700 -13.46 -45.61 -25.23
N LYS A 701 -13.22 -44.30 -25.31
CA LYS A 701 -13.50 -43.47 -26.48
C LYS A 701 -12.39 -43.53 -27.53
N ASP A 702 -11.15 -43.72 -27.08
CA ASP A 702 -9.99 -43.82 -27.96
C ASP A 702 -9.76 -45.29 -28.39
N GLU A 703 -9.89 -45.56 -29.70
CA GLU A 703 -9.83 -46.93 -30.23
C GLU A 703 -8.45 -47.59 -30.05
N ASP A 704 -7.34 -46.85 -30.20
CA ASP A 704 -6.01 -47.42 -29.96
C ASP A 704 -5.81 -47.75 -28.46
N LEU A 705 -6.33 -46.93 -27.54
CA LEU A 705 -6.29 -47.23 -26.11
C LEU A 705 -7.11 -48.48 -25.81
N LYS A 706 -8.27 -48.60 -26.46
CA LYS A 706 -9.13 -49.78 -26.35
C LYS A 706 -8.43 -51.03 -26.85
N GLU A 707 -7.85 -51.01 -28.04
CA GLU A 707 -7.06 -52.12 -28.58
C GLU A 707 -5.91 -52.47 -27.62
N PHE A 708 -5.16 -51.47 -27.15
CA PHE A 708 -4.04 -51.69 -26.24
C PHE A 708 -4.46 -52.34 -24.92
N LEU A 709 -5.53 -51.83 -24.28
CA LEU A 709 -6.08 -52.38 -23.04
C LEU A 709 -6.64 -53.79 -23.28
N LEU A 710 -7.34 -54.01 -24.39
CA LEU A 710 -7.83 -55.34 -24.78
C LEU A 710 -6.72 -56.28 -25.28
N GLU A 711 -5.48 -55.85 -25.45
CA GLU A 711 -4.37 -56.75 -25.77
C GLU A 711 -3.55 -57.09 -24.54
N ASN A 712 -3.25 -56.08 -23.71
CA ASN A 712 -2.30 -56.19 -22.60
C ASN A 712 -3.00 -56.37 -21.25
N PHE A 713 -4.29 -56.05 -21.16
CA PHE A 713 -5.08 -56.01 -19.93
C PHE A 713 -6.49 -56.60 -20.15
N ARG A 714 -6.61 -57.66 -20.96
CA ARG A 714 -7.89 -58.32 -21.34
C ARG A 714 -8.78 -58.65 -20.15
N ASN A 715 -8.16 -59.02 -19.04
CA ASN A 715 -8.86 -59.49 -17.86
C ASN A 715 -9.22 -58.35 -16.91
N VAL A 716 -8.78 -57.11 -17.18
CA VAL A 716 -9.12 -55.96 -16.33
C VAL A 716 -10.60 -55.60 -16.51
N VAL A 717 -11.35 -55.69 -15.41
CA VAL A 717 -12.79 -55.39 -15.34
C VAL A 717 -13.05 -54.02 -14.71
N ALA A 718 -12.18 -53.60 -13.79
CA ALA A 718 -12.29 -52.31 -13.13
C ALA A 718 -10.91 -51.70 -12.89
N ILE A 719 -10.85 -50.39 -13.01
CA ILE A 719 -9.69 -49.57 -12.71
C ILE A 719 -10.04 -48.65 -11.53
N GLU A 720 -9.16 -48.57 -10.55
CA GLU A 720 -9.29 -47.62 -9.47
C GLU A 720 -8.67 -46.27 -9.83
N ASN A 721 -9.34 -45.19 -9.39
CA ASN A 721 -8.84 -43.83 -9.45
C ASN A 721 -9.05 -43.14 -8.10
N THR A 722 -8.07 -42.38 -7.63
CA THR A 722 -8.21 -41.52 -6.45
C THR A 722 -8.41 -40.07 -6.90
N ILE A 723 -9.64 -39.54 -6.79
CA ILE A 723 -9.88 -38.11 -7.03
C ILE A 723 -10.13 -37.42 -5.69
N ARG A 724 -9.23 -36.51 -5.28
CA ARG A 724 -9.37 -35.72 -4.03
C ARG A 724 -9.56 -36.57 -2.77
N ASN A 725 -8.83 -37.68 -2.65
CA ASN A 725 -8.98 -38.68 -1.59
C ASN A 725 -10.35 -39.39 -1.55
N ILE A 726 -11.13 -39.30 -2.62
CA ILE A 726 -12.34 -40.08 -2.84
C ILE A 726 -11.96 -41.19 -3.82
N PHE A 727 -12.14 -42.44 -3.39
CA PHE A 727 -12.03 -43.60 -4.27
C PHE A 727 -13.10 -43.50 -5.35
N ILE A 728 -12.72 -43.65 -6.61
CA ILE A 728 -13.67 -43.71 -7.72
C ILE A 728 -13.34 -44.96 -8.52
N LYS A 729 -14.33 -45.84 -8.68
CA LYS A 729 -14.18 -47.10 -9.42
C LYS A 729 -14.64 -46.89 -10.85
N MET A 730 -13.76 -47.13 -11.81
CA MET A 730 -14.05 -47.09 -13.24
C MET A 730 -14.21 -48.52 -13.76
N PHE A 731 -15.45 -48.97 -13.91
CA PHE A 731 -15.74 -50.25 -14.56
C PHE A 731 -15.70 -50.10 -16.07
N LEU A 732 -14.95 -50.96 -16.75
CA LEU A 732 -14.71 -50.87 -18.19
C LEU A 732 -15.79 -51.63 -18.96
N MET A 733 -16.72 -50.91 -19.59
CA MET A 733 -17.80 -51.50 -20.38
C MET A 733 -17.31 -52.35 -21.57
N ASP A 734 -16.12 -52.02 -22.10
CA ASP A 734 -15.53 -52.76 -23.21
C ASP A 734 -15.04 -54.17 -22.80
N ASN A 735 -14.96 -54.48 -21.50
CA ASN A 735 -14.73 -55.84 -21.03
C ASN A 735 -16.01 -56.70 -21.16
N PRO A 736 -15.97 -57.86 -21.85
CA PRO A 736 -17.16 -58.70 -22.06
C PRO A 736 -17.87 -59.13 -20.77
N PHE A 737 -17.13 -59.34 -19.68
CA PHE A 737 -17.70 -59.74 -18.38
C PHE A 737 -18.52 -58.61 -17.76
N VAL A 738 -17.99 -57.38 -17.78
CA VAL A 738 -18.68 -56.18 -17.30
C VAL A 738 -19.93 -55.90 -18.14
N LYS A 739 -19.83 -56.08 -19.46
CA LYS A 739 -20.96 -55.94 -20.38
C LYS A 739 -22.07 -56.94 -20.07
N GLN A 740 -21.72 -58.22 -19.86
CA GLN A 740 -22.69 -59.27 -19.55
C GLN A 740 -23.38 -59.02 -18.19
N ILE A 741 -22.63 -58.58 -17.18
CA ILE A 741 -23.20 -58.17 -15.88
C ILE A 741 -24.23 -57.05 -16.08
N CYS A 742 -23.89 -56.03 -16.88
CA CYS A 742 -24.79 -54.92 -17.17
C CYS A 742 -26.06 -55.36 -17.90
N GLU A 743 -25.96 -56.28 -18.86
CA GLU A 743 -27.10 -56.81 -19.63
C GLU A 743 -28.05 -57.62 -18.74
N GLU A 744 -27.52 -58.53 -17.94
CA GLU A 744 -28.33 -59.36 -17.05
C GLU A 744 -29.01 -58.54 -15.94
N TRP A 745 -28.34 -57.51 -15.40
CA TRP A 745 -28.96 -56.56 -14.46
C TRP A 745 -30.16 -55.85 -15.09
N ARG A 746 -30.04 -55.40 -16.35
CA ARG A 746 -31.14 -54.73 -17.08
C ARG A 746 -32.36 -55.62 -17.27
N ILE A 747 -32.17 -56.93 -17.39
CA ILE A 747 -33.26 -57.90 -17.52
C ILE A 747 -33.88 -58.22 -16.14
N GLY A 748 -33.40 -57.60 -15.06
CA GLY A 748 -33.97 -57.69 -13.72
C GLY A 748 -33.43 -58.83 -12.87
N ASN A 749 -32.26 -59.38 -13.23
CA ASN A 749 -31.62 -60.43 -12.44
C ASN A 749 -31.06 -59.86 -11.12
N LYS A 750 -31.83 -59.98 -10.04
CA LYS A 750 -31.48 -59.46 -8.71
C LYS A 750 -30.28 -60.17 -8.06
N GLU A 751 -29.94 -61.39 -8.49
CA GLU A 751 -28.82 -62.16 -7.94
C GLU A 751 -27.47 -61.50 -8.24
N ILE A 752 -27.38 -60.78 -9.37
CA ILE A 752 -26.17 -60.07 -9.80
C ILE A 752 -25.75 -58.97 -8.84
N LYS A 753 -26.69 -58.44 -8.06
CA LYS A 753 -26.36 -57.46 -7.03
C LYS A 753 -25.38 -58.01 -6.00
N LYS A 754 -25.52 -59.27 -5.59
CA LYS A 754 -24.59 -59.92 -4.66
C LYS A 754 -23.18 -60.02 -5.24
N LEU A 755 -23.08 -60.40 -6.53
CA LEU A 755 -21.80 -60.50 -7.22
C LEU A 755 -21.13 -59.13 -7.39
N VAL A 756 -21.89 -58.09 -7.75
CA VAL A 756 -21.38 -56.73 -7.88
C VAL A 756 -20.90 -56.17 -6.55
N GLU A 757 -21.65 -56.37 -5.46
CA GLU A 757 -21.22 -55.97 -4.10
C GLU A 757 -19.88 -56.61 -3.71
N LYS A 758 -19.65 -57.86 -4.11
CA LYS A 758 -18.37 -58.57 -3.87
C LYS A 758 -17.24 -58.06 -4.76
N ILE A 759 -17.51 -57.83 -6.04
CA ILE A 759 -16.53 -57.21 -6.95
C ILE A 759 -16.14 -55.82 -6.44
N GLU A 760 -17.11 -55.04 -5.94
CA GLU A 760 -16.87 -53.74 -5.33
C GLU A 760 -16.03 -53.85 -4.04
N ASP A 761 -16.21 -54.89 -3.22
CA ASP A 761 -15.39 -55.16 -2.03
C ASP A 761 -13.95 -55.56 -2.41
N ILE A 762 -13.74 -56.36 -3.47
CA ILE A 762 -12.39 -56.65 -3.98
C ILE A 762 -11.72 -55.38 -4.49
N ALA A 763 -12.44 -54.59 -5.30
CA ALA A 763 -11.98 -53.30 -5.79
C ALA A 763 -11.63 -52.35 -4.64
N TRP A 764 -12.33 -52.45 -3.51
CA TRP A 764 -12.04 -51.65 -2.32
C TRP A 764 -10.79 -52.12 -1.57
N ARG A 765 -10.53 -53.43 -1.53
CA ARG A 765 -9.36 -54.02 -0.85
C ARG A 765 -8.08 -53.89 -1.66
N LYS A 766 -8.18 -53.84 -2.99
CA LYS A 766 -7.07 -53.71 -3.92
C LYS A 766 -6.73 -52.25 -4.24
N ILE A 767 -6.47 -51.47 -3.20
CA ILE A 767 -6.09 -50.05 -3.33
C ILE A 767 -4.87 -49.89 -4.26
N GLY A 768 -5.04 -49.06 -5.28
CA GLY A 768 -4.11 -48.79 -6.36
C GLY A 768 -3.88 -49.95 -7.33
N VAL A 769 -4.77 -50.93 -7.50
CA VAL A 769 -4.59 -52.05 -8.46
C VAL A 769 -5.79 -52.15 -9.42
N ALA A 770 -5.57 -52.67 -10.63
CA ALA A 770 -6.66 -53.16 -11.46
C ALA A 770 -7.32 -54.38 -10.80
N VAL A 771 -8.64 -54.49 -10.95
CA VAL A 771 -9.37 -55.73 -10.65
C VAL A 771 -9.41 -56.54 -11.92
N GLU A 772 -8.84 -57.73 -11.87
CA GLU A 772 -8.82 -58.68 -12.98
C GLU A 772 -9.90 -59.76 -12.80
N ILE A 773 -10.24 -60.47 -13.87
CA ILE A 773 -11.20 -61.58 -13.83
C ILE A 773 -10.72 -62.67 -12.86
N GLU A 774 -9.41 -62.93 -12.80
CA GLU A 774 -8.78 -63.90 -11.90
C GLU A 774 -9.05 -63.58 -10.42
N ASP A 775 -9.14 -62.30 -10.07
CA ASP A 775 -9.44 -61.87 -8.70
C ASP A 775 -10.86 -62.23 -8.30
N ILE A 776 -11.77 -62.15 -9.28
CA ILE A 776 -13.16 -62.55 -9.12
C ILE A 776 -13.24 -64.07 -9.03
N GLU A 777 -12.50 -64.79 -9.88
CA GLU A 777 -12.42 -66.26 -9.86
C GLU A 777 -11.89 -66.78 -8.51
N GLU A 778 -10.92 -66.11 -7.90
CA GLU A 778 -10.43 -66.46 -6.57
C GLU A 778 -11.48 -66.24 -5.50
N LEU A 779 -12.20 -65.11 -5.54
CA LEU A 779 -13.22 -64.79 -4.54
C LEU A 779 -14.43 -65.73 -4.59
N VAL A 780 -14.87 -66.14 -5.78
CA VAL A 780 -16.07 -66.97 -5.91
C VAL A 780 -15.84 -68.43 -5.50
N LYS A 781 -14.59 -68.92 -5.45
CA LYS A 781 -14.25 -70.29 -5.01
C LYS A 781 -14.69 -70.62 -3.59
N ASP A 782 -14.77 -69.61 -2.73
CA ASP A 782 -15.15 -69.76 -1.32
C ASP A 782 -16.66 -69.56 -1.07
N ASP A 783 -17.47 -69.39 -2.14
CA ASP A 783 -18.92 -69.15 -2.07
C ASP A 783 -19.66 -69.87 -3.22
N GLU A 784 -20.21 -71.06 -2.93
CA GLU A 784 -20.86 -71.94 -3.91
C GLU A 784 -22.08 -71.30 -4.62
N GLU A 785 -22.73 -70.29 -4.01
CA GLU A 785 -23.84 -69.56 -4.62
C GLU A 785 -23.31 -68.55 -5.66
N LEU A 786 -22.22 -67.84 -5.32
CA LEU A 786 -21.55 -66.89 -6.21
C LEU A 786 -20.80 -67.57 -7.36
N GLU A 787 -20.19 -68.73 -7.13
CA GLU A 787 -19.49 -69.52 -8.16
C GLU A 787 -20.47 -69.93 -9.27
N LYS A 788 -21.65 -70.43 -8.90
CA LYS A 788 -22.72 -70.78 -9.87
C LYS A 788 -23.18 -69.57 -10.66
N LEU A 789 -23.29 -68.41 -10.03
CA LEU A 789 -23.69 -67.17 -10.69
C LEU A 789 -22.59 -66.64 -11.64
N TYR A 790 -21.33 -66.71 -11.24
CA TYR A 790 -20.18 -66.35 -12.04
C TYR A 790 -20.07 -67.23 -13.30
N GLU A 791 -20.14 -68.56 -13.17
CA GLU A 791 -20.11 -69.50 -14.31
C GLU A 791 -21.29 -69.31 -15.27
N LYS A 792 -22.47 -68.95 -14.74
CA LYS A 792 -23.65 -68.60 -15.54
C LYS A 792 -23.45 -67.33 -16.35
N ILE A 793 -22.69 -66.36 -15.85
CA ILE A 793 -22.33 -65.14 -16.58
C ILE A 793 -21.26 -65.45 -17.62
N LYS A 794 -20.21 -66.20 -17.22
CA LYS A 794 -19.10 -66.61 -18.08
C LYS A 794 -19.56 -67.42 -19.29
N SER A 795 -20.47 -68.37 -19.10
CA SER A 795 -21.06 -69.17 -20.19
C SER A 795 -21.86 -68.37 -21.22
N LYS A 796 -22.28 -67.13 -20.90
CA LYS A 796 -23.00 -66.24 -21.82
C LYS A 796 -22.10 -65.29 -22.60
N MET A 797 -20.81 -65.18 -22.23
CA MET A 797 -19.88 -64.22 -22.85
C MET A 797 -19.41 -64.62 -24.25
N GLY A 798 -19.63 -65.89 -24.66
CA GLY A 798 -19.01 -66.46 -25.87
C GLY A 798 -17.51 -66.69 -25.67
N ASP A 799 -16.91 -67.55 -26.50
CA ASP A 799 -15.46 -67.85 -26.46
C ASP A 799 -14.58 -66.63 -26.78
#